data_AF-A0A950XAR8-F1
#
_entry.id   AF-A0A950XAR8-F1
#
_cell.length_a   1.000
_cell.length_b   1.000
_cell.length_c   1.000
_cell.angle_alpha   90.00
_cell.angle_beta   90.00
_cell.angle_gamma   90.00
#
_symmetry.space_group_name_H-M   'P 1'
#
loop_
_entity.id
_entity.type
_entity.pdbx_description
1 polymer ?
#
loop_
_entity_poly.entity_id
_entity_poly.type
_entity_poly.pdbx_seq_one_letter_code
_entity_poly.pdbx_strand_id
1 'polypeptide(L)'
;MLAGAASGAAAATANPDLSNQVWQHESAGDLAGARSLLEHEAATPGNSAAAEALAEFLDRHGDAARRDAYLKWASIETDPQKRKLALRQAVLLDFMDAKDAELTADLPRYRAAGGADLAPPAKNRKPNAFSSIVIPGPLPSFARMAALAPDLAPEELLPALARNVVTNGYEASGNEVLQPTEYLRLLIRYIGQARELQAIAGKDRKIVIATCDSAETGNLLKVLGYRMRGSCGGDIVLETVNATRAFVTVDSAFPLTELEQDLRANHRFELAYAPTVIPVLYSPDYWLAALGRNNQTDFMDAFLADPSLCRLYLGLSHLDSMTAEVLRRQTSPAKLKIYAHVLDFFGAMFQVRNGAAVVPGPPRVWASMVGVSPSNPGAFFEKLISTDDGWMASYFDALSRIEGPTAAYLEQPERLKRFYDAVRGKITSPGPARPVFRSSTELMLLTTSLRIDSNGQPHVPGDIEVWRTLFIRHPHGKYDGRLTRSASTWRTNDDLVEALFALSRKTVENEPLKIFLALNDVDRGRAKPISPQLASRLIAGYRAYGAQYVIFASSPSLSEASIGHFLDICAQTSNLHDQSLKADTIGAFQSLVELWGILCRQNSIPAADEDATFAKLIAPFIHIKQETEVFDAGRSGVDVLLAAANARSSASRQEQMVELLVGKLRSEGSAPPSPAETFLRVFDAQRLLPLDSIFLVADRAGKGSIDSKTAKNINEQIARLEETQWMRGSLSSEERNSLSTGYWSARHIEQERKFNLDGVLKNSEKKDARALLAPFLRDSLVGLLYSYYAPTGAQLLLANPTFVRGHDFIGSEGSPAEWHETEISGSGWPESGGGRLMGSLVSLPYAIAEAEQNFLTPKREQALIWADLVPQLIVNVTVNRWRSVTPEQLRWVALHIQRGRALLAAAALDPSVEPPVLNSYGRFATPARVEWLAQQLHTGNFATAASAIPDSVLYAIADDPALKDVSPDIDSLEISAMAAANAPDLTPEAISRAFGTPKPTLTHSYQPGLLYLRTFPALMGYSSRILAESWESNNLYYAALAEETGIPTDRLDSYVPEWNRSTIENIFATHLEDWPALLRSLHATADAVRQHGQAGTSPGSED
;
A
#
# COMPACT_ATOMS: atom_id res chain seq x y z
N MET A 1 -53.56 -41.27 15.91
CA MET A 1 -54.22 -41.09 17.22
C MET A 1 -53.28 -40.27 18.10
N LEU A 2 -53.75 -39.08 18.52
CA LEU A 2 -53.30 -38.23 19.65
C LEU A 2 -51.83 -37.77 19.63
N ALA A 3 -51.45 -36.54 19.26
CA ALA A 3 -51.78 -35.20 19.80
C ALA A 3 -51.23 -34.93 21.22
N GLY A 4 -50.32 -33.93 21.33
CA GLY A 4 -49.79 -33.31 22.56
C GLY A 4 -48.26 -33.37 22.63
N ALA A 5 -47.48 -32.31 22.82
CA ALA A 5 -47.74 -30.89 23.00
C ALA A 5 -46.53 -30.10 22.45
N ALA A 6 -46.78 -29.12 21.60
CA ALA A 6 -45.84 -28.05 21.28
C ALA A 6 -46.06 -26.94 22.31
N SER A 7 -45.02 -26.59 23.08
CA SER A 7 -44.99 -25.40 23.93
C SER A 7 -43.72 -24.63 23.62
N GLY A 8 -43.92 -23.42 23.09
CA GLY A 8 -42.90 -22.60 22.46
C GLY A 8 -41.86 -22.03 23.43
N ALA A 9 -40.62 -22.04 22.98
CA ALA A 9 -39.63 -21.06 23.34
C ALA A 9 -39.63 -20.02 22.22
N ALA A 10 -40.43 -18.97 22.40
CA ALA A 10 -40.32 -17.77 21.57
C ALA A 10 -39.03 -17.06 22.01
N ALA A 11 -38.06 -16.99 21.10
CA ALA A 11 -36.90 -16.13 21.26
C ALA A 11 -37.41 -14.70 21.44
N ALA A 12 -37.05 -14.06 22.55
CA ALA A 12 -37.26 -12.63 22.76
C ALA A 12 -36.26 -11.88 21.87
N THR A 13 -36.62 -11.70 20.61
CA THR A 13 -35.99 -10.73 19.72
C THR A 13 -36.28 -9.33 20.25
N ALA A 14 -35.28 -8.45 20.17
CA ALA A 14 -35.45 -7.02 20.39
C ALA A 14 -36.73 -6.50 19.72
N ASN A 15 -37.38 -5.49 20.30
CA ASN A 15 -38.55 -4.85 19.70
C ASN A 15 -38.16 -4.41 18.27
N PRO A 16 -38.69 -5.02 17.19
CA PRO A 16 -38.18 -4.79 15.84
C PRO A 16 -38.27 -3.32 15.42
N ASP A 17 -39.21 -2.59 16.03
CA ASP A 17 -39.40 -1.16 15.85
C ASP A 17 -38.23 -0.33 16.41
N LEU A 18 -37.70 -0.69 17.59
CA LEU A 18 -36.57 0.01 18.21
C LEU A 18 -35.27 -0.20 17.40
N SER A 19 -34.96 -1.44 17.02
CA SER A 19 -33.76 -1.74 16.21
C SER A 19 -33.79 -1.03 14.86
N ASN A 20 -34.96 -0.96 14.22
CA ASN A 20 -35.12 -0.24 12.96
C ASN A 20 -34.96 1.28 13.12
N GLN A 21 -35.50 1.87 14.19
CA GLN A 21 -35.34 3.30 14.47
C GLN A 21 -33.88 3.65 14.76
N VAL A 22 -33.19 2.85 15.57
CA VAL A 22 -31.75 3.04 15.85
C VAL A 22 -30.93 2.95 14.55
N TRP A 23 -31.17 1.93 13.74
CA TRP A 23 -30.49 1.77 12.44
C TRP A 23 -30.76 2.96 11.50
N GLN A 24 -31.96 3.53 11.50
CA GLN A 24 -32.27 4.74 10.73
C GLN A 24 -31.49 5.96 11.22
N HIS A 25 -31.36 6.15 12.53
CA HIS A 25 -30.54 7.21 13.10
C HIS A 25 -29.05 7.02 12.74
N GLU A 26 -28.51 5.81 12.91
CA GLU A 26 -27.11 5.51 12.61
C GLU A 26 -26.78 5.65 11.12
N SER A 27 -27.62 5.13 10.24
CA SER A 27 -27.43 5.26 8.79
C SER A 27 -27.53 6.70 8.30
N ALA A 28 -28.24 7.56 9.03
CA ALA A 28 -28.30 9.01 8.80
C ALA A 28 -27.14 9.79 9.45
N GLY A 29 -26.29 9.13 10.26
CA GLY A 29 -25.22 9.77 11.02
C GLY A 29 -25.66 10.48 12.30
N ASP A 30 -26.89 10.27 12.76
CA ASP A 30 -27.43 10.82 14.01
C ASP A 30 -27.16 9.90 15.21
N LEU A 31 -25.88 9.77 15.57
CA LEU A 31 -25.47 8.94 16.71
C LEU A 31 -26.03 9.46 18.04
N ALA A 32 -26.20 10.78 18.19
CA ALA A 32 -26.75 11.38 19.40
C ALA A 32 -28.24 11.03 19.58
N GLY A 33 -29.02 11.04 18.49
CA GLY A 33 -30.40 10.60 18.47
C GLY A 33 -30.52 9.11 18.77
N ALA A 34 -29.72 8.26 18.11
CA ALA A 34 -29.67 6.82 18.38
C ALA A 34 -29.36 6.52 19.86
N ARG A 35 -28.33 7.17 20.41
CA ARG A 35 -27.94 7.05 21.82
C ARG A 35 -29.05 7.47 22.76
N SER A 36 -29.64 8.63 22.53
CA SER A 36 -30.70 9.18 23.41
C SER A 36 -31.93 8.27 23.43
N LEU A 37 -32.30 7.70 22.28
CA LEU A 37 -33.37 6.72 22.16
C LEU A 37 -33.07 5.45 22.97
N LEU A 38 -31.86 4.89 22.81
CA LEU A 38 -31.43 3.69 23.53
C LEU A 38 -31.32 3.92 25.04
N GLU A 39 -30.77 5.04 25.49
CA GLU A 39 -30.67 5.39 26.90
C GLU A 39 -32.06 5.56 27.54
N HIS A 40 -33.00 6.18 26.82
CA HIS A 40 -34.40 6.33 27.26
C HIS A 40 -35.07 4.96 27.44
N GLU A 41 -34.98 4.08 26.43
CA GLU A 41 -35.58 2.75 26.47
C GLU A 41 -34.93 1.85 27.53
N ALA A 42 -33.60 1.91 27.68
CA ALA A 42 -32.84 1.17 28.69
C ALA A 42 -32.99 1.72 30.12
N ALA A 43 -33.64 2.88 30.30
CA ALA A 43 -34.05 3.38 31.61
C ALA A 43 -35.37 2.74 32.09
N THR A 44 -36.16 2.17 31.17
CA THR A 44 -37.40 1.45 31.51
C THR A 44 -37.06 0.20 32.36
N PRO A 45 -37.59 0.09 33.60
CA PRO A 45 -37.27 -1.04 34.47
C PRO A 45 -37.61 -2.40 33.84
N GLY A 46 -36.64 -3.30 33.81
CA GLY A 46 -36.81 -4.66 33.28
C GLY A 46 -36.67 -4.80 31.76
N ASN A 47 -36.35 -3.73 31.02
CA ASN A 47 -36.11 -3.80 29.58
C ASN A 47 -34.67 -4.24 29.26
N SER A 48 -34.37 -5.54 29.41
CA SER A 48 -33.01 -6.07 29.19
C SER A 48 -32.57 -5.97 27.72
N ALA A 49 -33.49 -6.11 26.77
CA ALA A 49 -33.20 -5.99 25.34
C ALA A 49 -32.74 -4.57 24.93
N ALA A 50 -33.31 -3.51 25.53
CA ALA A 50 -32.82 -2.15 25.29
C ALA A 50 -31.45 -1.91 25.95
N ALA A 51 -31.16 -2.55 27.09
CA ALA A 51 -29.85 -2.47 27.73
C ALA A 51 -28.77 -3.24 26.95
N GLU A 52 -29.11 -4.38 26.34
CA GLU A 52 -28.29 -5.11 25.38
C GLU A 52 -27.94 -4.21 24.18
N ALA A 53 -28.96 -3.67 23.51
CA ALA A 53 -28.77 -2.79 22.36
C ALA A 53 -27.96 -1.52 22.70
N LEU A 54 -28.15 -0.94 23.89
CA LEU A 54 -27.34 0.19 24.36
C LEU A 54 -25.88 -0.22 24.58
N ALA A 55 -25.61 -1.39 25.16
CA ALA A 55 -24.25 -1.86 25.39
C ALA A 55 -23.52 -2.12 24.07
N GLU A 56 -24.18 -2.79 23.12
CA GLU A 56 -23.66 -3.03 21.77
C GLU A 56 -23.41 -1.71 21.02
N PHE A 57 -24.34 -0.75 21.12
CA PHE A 57 -24.20 0.58 20.53
C PHE A 57 -23.01 1.36 21.10
N LEU A 58 -22.80 1.31 22.42
CA LEU A 58 -21.66 2.00 23.03
C LEU A 58 -20.34 1.31 22.67
N ASP A 59 -20.32 -0.01 22.53
CA ASP A 59 -19.13 -0.78 22.14
C ASP A 59 -18.71 -0.45 20.69
N ARG A 60 -19.65 -0.51 19.74
CA ARG A 60 -19.38 -0.22 18.31
C ARG A 60 -18.85 1.18 18.05
N HIS A 61 -19.22 2.17 18.88
CA HIS A 61 -18.78 3.57 18.77
C HIS A 61 -17.59 3.90 19.67
N GLY A 62 -16.97 2.89 20.29
CA GLY A 62 -15.78 3.08 21.11
C GLY A 62 -16.02 3.91 22.38
N ASP A 63 -17.26 4.02 22.86
CA ASP A 63 -17.63 4.88 23.98
C ASP A 63 -17.06 4.37 25.31
N ALA A 64 -16.59 5.28 26.16
CA ALA A 64 -16.00 4.93 27.45
C ALA A 64 -16.97 4.22 28.41
N ALA A 65 -18.28 4.40 28.25
CA ALA A 65 -19.33 3.79 29.06
C ALA A 65 -19.71 2.36 28.64
N ARG A 66 -19.18 1.83 27.53
CA ARG A 66 -19.51 0.49 26.99
C ARG A 66 -19.43 -0.63 28.03
N ARG A 67 -18.39 -0.61 28.84
CA ARG A 67 -18.13 -1.59 29.91
C ARG A 67 -19.24 -1.58 30.96
N ASP A 68 -19.60 -0.40 31.45
CA ASP A 68 -20.62 -0.25 32.48
C ASP A 68 -22.02 -0.61 31.94
N ALA A 69 -22.25 -0.36 30.64
CA ALA A 69 -23.47 -0.79 29.96
C ALA A 69 -23.60 -2.32 29.89
N TYR A 70 -22.52 -3.06 29.57
CA TYR A 70 -22.53 -4.52 29.62
C TYR A 70 -22.79 -5.06 31.04
N LEU A 71 -22.19 -4.46 32.06
CA LEU A 71 -22.46 -4.85 33.46
C LEU A 71 -23.90 -4.54 33.87
N LYS A 72 -24.45 -3.40 33.44
CA LYS A 72 -25.85 -3.05 33.66
C LYS A 72 -26.78 -4.06 33.00
N TRP A 73 -26.56 -4.40 31.73
CA TRP A 73 -27.32 -5.44 31.03
C TRP A 73 -27.24 -6.77 31.76
N ALA A 74 -26.04 -7.24 32.11
CA ALA A 74 -25.84 -8.49 32.86
C ALA A 74 -26.56 -8.54 34.22
N SER A 75 -26.80 -7.38 34.85
CA SER A 75 -27.47 -7.28 36.14
C SER A 75 -28.99 -7.44 36.07
N ILE A 76 -29.59 -7.09 34.92
CA ILE A 76 -31.04 -7.14 34.68
C ILE A 76 -31.47 -8.29 33.76
N GLU A 77 -30.51 -8.95 33.09
CA GLU A 77 -30.78 -10.06 32.19
C GLU A 77 -31.18 -11.34 32.93
N THR A 78 -32.24 -11.97 32.45
CA THR A 78 -32.83 -13.19 33.03
C THR A 78 -32.43 -14.46 32.28
N ASP A 79 -32.07 -14.37 30.99
CA ASP A 79 -31.54 -15.48 30.22
C ASP A 79 -30.09 -15.78 30.65
N PRO A 80 -29.80 -16.99 31.20
CA PRO A 80 -28.45 -17.35 31.65
C PRO A 80 -27.38 -17.27 30.55
N GLN A 81 -27.73 -17.55 29.28
CA GLN A 81 -26.76 -17.51 28.18
C GLN A 81 -26.40 -16.06 27.82
N LYS A 82 -27.40 -15.19 27.69
CA LYS A 82 -27.19 -13.75 27.43
C LYS A 82 -26.46 -13.07 28.58
N ARG A 83 -26.82 -13.40 29.83
CA ARG A 83 -26.12 -12.89 31.01
C ARG A 83 -24.65 -13.29 31.03
N LYS A 84 -24.34 -14.56 30.69
CA LYS A 84 -22.96 -15.04 30.56
C LYS A 84 -22.22 -14.32 29.43
N LEU A 85 -22.88 -14.07 28.30
CA LEU A 85 -22.31 -13.34 27.16
C LEU A 85 -21.96 -11.90 27.52
N ALA A 86 -22.86 -11.17 28.18
CA ALA A 86 -22.62 -9.81 28.66
C ALA A 86 -21.42 -9.73 29.62
N LEU A 87 -21.33 -10.67 30.58
CA LEU A 87 -20.19 -10.75 31.51
C LEU A 87 -18.89 -11.16 30.81
N ARG A 88 -18.97 -12.02 29.79
CA ARG A 88 -17.81 -12.36 28.95
C ARG A 88 -17.26 -11.11 28.29
N GLN A 89 -18.12 -10.31 27.66
CA GLN A 89 -17.71 -9.10 26.96
C GLN A 89 -17.08 -8.08 27.91
N ALA A 90 -17.66 -7.89 29.10
CA ALA A 90 -17.05 -7.04 30.14
C ALA A 90 -15.63 -7.51 30.52
N VAL A 91 -15.40 -8.82 30.68
CA VAL A 91 -14.09 -9.39 30.97
C VAL A 91 -13.09 -9.20 29.83
N LEU A 92 -13.52 -9.35 28.57
CA LEU A 92 -12.67 -9.08 27.41
C LEU A 92 -12.27 -7.60 27.35
N LEU A 93 -13.24 -6.69 27.55
CA LEU A 93 -12.99 -5.24 27.61
C LEU A 93 -12.05 -4.86 28.75
N ASP A 94 -12.19 -5.48 29.92
CA ASP A 94 -11.28 -5.23 31.05
C ASP A 94 -9.83 -5.56 30.69
N PHE A 95 -9.60 -6.65 29.96
CA PHE A 95 -8.27 -6.99 29.46
C PHE A 95 -7.79 -6.03 28.36
N MET A 96 -8.64 -5.71 27.39
CA MET A 96 -8.30 -4.84 26.26
C MET A 96 -7.95 -3.42 26.70
N ASP A 97 -8.67 -2.89 27.69
CA ASP A 97 -8.47 -1.56 28.27
C ASP A 97 -7.38 -1.53 29.36
N ALA A 98 -6.69 -2.66 29.61
CA ALA A 98 -5.68 -2.83 30.66
C ALA A 98 -6.18 -2.51 32.09
N LYS A 99 -7.44 -2.84 32.39
CA LYS A 99 -8.11 -2.67 33.69
C LYS A 99 -7.92 -3.90 34.59
N ASP A 100 -6.69 -4.14 35.03
CA ASP A 100 -6.28 -5.34 35.80
C ASP A 100 -7.11 -5.58 37.09
N ALA A 101 -7.52 -4.49 37.78
CA ALA A 101 -8.29 -4.57 39.02
C ALA A 101 -9.74 -5.02 38.76
N GLU A 102 -10.35 -4.44 37.73
CA GLU A 102 -11.67 -4.76 37.21
C GLU A 102 -11.72 -6.20 36.67
N LEU A 103 -10.73 -6.59 35.86
CA LEU A 103 -10.58 -7.96 35.35
C LEU A 103 -10.58 -8.98 36.49
N THR A 104 -9.85 -8.68 37.57
CA THR A 104 -9.78 -9.53 38.77
C THR A 104 -11.13 -9.62 39.49
N ALA A 105 -11.94 -8.55 39.46
CA ALA A 105 -13.24 -8.48 40.12
C ALA A 105 -14.38 -9.13 39.31
N ASP A 106 -14.35 -9.01 37.98
CA ASP A 106 -15.44 -9.46 37.11
C ASP A 106 -15.25 -10.90 36.62
N LEU A 107 -14.03 -11.43 36.57
CA LEU A 107 -13.78 -12.84 36.22
C LEU A 107 -14.52 -13.85 37.14
N PRO A 108 -14.58 -13.67 38.47
CA PRO A 108 -15.44 -14.48 39.34
C PRO A 108 -16.94 -14.37 39.01
N ARG A 109 -17.42 -13.19 38.59
CA ARG A 109 -18.84 -13.00 38.20
C ARG A 109 -19.16 -13.75 36.91
N TYR A 110 -18.26 -13.68 35.93
CA TYR A 110 -18.32 -14.48 34.71
C TYR A 110 -18.37 -15.99 35.03
N ARG A 111 -17.51 -16.46 35.93
CA ARG A 111 -17.51 -17.86 36.39
C ARG A 111 -18.81 -18.27 37.07
N ALA A 112 -19.36 -17.40 37.93
CA ALA A 112 -20.64 -17.64 38.58
C ALA A 112 -21.82 -17.72 37.59
N ALA A 113 -21.70 -17.07 36.42
CA ALA A 113 -22.66 -17.17 35.32
C ALA A 113 -22.43 -18.40 34.41
N GLY A 114 -21.50 -19.30 34.76
CA GLY A 114 -21.23 -20.54 34.03
C GLY A 114 -20.06 -20.47 33.05
N GLY A 115 -19.27 -19.39 33.05
CA GLY A 115 -18.03 -19.30 32.30
C GLY A 115 -16.90 -20.16 32.90
N ALA A 116 -16.16 -20.90 32.08
CA ALA A 116 -15.11 -21.80 32.56
C ALA A 116 -13.79 -21.73 31.78
N ASP A 117 -13.77 -20.97 30.70
CA ASP A 117 -12.70 -20.92 29.70
C ASP A 117 -11.69 -19.78 29.96
N LEU A 118 -12.16 -18.60 30.38
CA LEU A 118 -11.30 -17.44 30.62
C LEU A 118 -10.54 -17.50 31.96
N ALA A 119 -9.25 -17.17 31.92
CA ALA A 119 -8.34 -17.05 33.04
C ALA A 119 -7.43 -15.82 32.89
N PRO A 120 -6.87 -15.28 33.99
CA PRO A 120 -5.90 -14.19 33.90
C PRO A 120 -4.68 -14.64 33.09
N PRO A 121 -4.04 -13.73 32.34
CA PRO A 121 -2.91 -14.08 31.48
C PRO A 121 -1.75 -14.62 32.32
N ALA A 122 -1.08 -15.65 31.80
CA ALA A 122 0.09 -16.24 32.44
C ALA A 122 1.30 -15.29 32.30
N LYS A 123 1.55 -14.44 33.32
CA LYS A 123 2.67 -13.47 33.36
C LYS A 123 4.08 -14.11 33.48
N ASN A 124 4.30 -15.31 32.92
CA ASN A 124 5.53 -16.09 33.07
C ASN A 124 6.17 -16.46 31.74
N ARG A 125 6.93 -15.54 31.15
CA ARG A 125 7.96 -15.89 30.17
C ARG A 125 9.17 -14.97 30.35
N LYS A 126 10.39 -15.55 30.35
CA LYS A 126 11.62 -14.77 30.44
C LYS A 126 11.74 -13.92 29.17
N PRO A 127 11.93 -12.59 29.27
CA PRO A 127 12.19 -11.77 28.10
C PRO A 127 13.44 -12.27 27.37
N ASN A 128 13.52 -11.97 26.07
CA ASN A 128 14.73 -12.18 25.28
C ASN A 128 15.96 -11.67 26.03
N ALA A 129 17.08 -12.39 25.91
CA ALA A 129 18.32 -12.06 26.62
C ALA A 129 18.97 -10.82 26.01
N PHE A 130 18.44 -9.64 26.33
CA PHE A 130 19.05 -8.35 26.03
C PHE A 130 20.03 -7.99 27.15
N SER A 131 21.25 -7.60 26.76
CA SER A 131 22.12 -6.79 27.61
C SER A 131 21.92 -5.30 27.25
N SER A 132 22.75 -4.41 27.79
CA SER A 132 22.72 -2.99 27.46
C SER A 132 24.06 -2.50 26.93
N ILE A 133 24.01 -1.53 26.01
CA ILE A 133 25.16 -0.70 25.61
C ILE A 133 24.88 0.77 25.93
N VAL A 134 25.92 1.58 25.83
CA VAL A 134 25.84 3.02 26.04
C VAL A 134 26.20 3.75 24.75
N ILE A 135 25.28 4.57 24.26
CA ILE A 135 25.52 5.50 23.15
C ILE A 135 25.93 6.85 23.73
N PRO A 136 27.02 7.47 23.24
CA PRO A 136 27.41 8.82 23.64
C PRO A 136 26.34 9.87 23.30
N GLY A 137 26.01 10.70 24.29
CA GLY A 137 25.06 11.81 24.17
C GLY A 137 23.57 11.42 24.29
N PRO A 138 22.68 12.43 24.28
CA PRO A 138 21.23 12.23 24.40
C PRO A 138 20.62 11.53 23.19
N LEU A 139 19.57 10.74 23.43
CA LEU A 139 18.87 9.98 22.39
C LEU A 139 18.32 10.86 21.25
N PRO A 140 17.69 12.03 21.48
CA PRO A 140 17.17 12.86 20.39
C PRO A 140 18.26 13.31 19.41
N SER A 141 19.42 13.74 19.93
CA SER A 141 20.57 14.13 19.11
C SER A 141 21.15 12.96 18.34
N PHE A 142 21.31 11.80 18.99
CA PHE A 142 21.80 10.60 18.31
C PHE A 142 20.82 10.11 17.23
N ALA A 143 19.52 10.00 17.55
CA ALA A 143 18.49 9.53 16.63
C ALA A 143 18.42 10.42 15.39
N ARG A 144 18.51 11.74 15.55
CA ARG A 144 18.57 12.70 14.44
C ARG A 144 19.79 12.45 13.55
N MET A 145 20.99 12.32 14.13
CA MET A 145 22.22 12.07 13.36
C MET A 145 22.27 10.68 12.72
N ALA A 146 21.59 9.70 13.32
CA ALA A 146 21.53 8.32 12.83
C ALA A 146 20.31 8.06 11.90
N ALA A 147 19.53 9.10 11.57
CA ALA A 147 18.29 9.00 10.78
C ALA A 147 17.32 7.93 11.35
N LEU A 148 17.09 7.97 12.66
CA LEU A 148 16.19 7.09 13.39
C LEU A 148 14.92 7.81 13.80
N ALA A 149 13.79 7.10 13.80
CA ALA A 149 12.55 7.72 14.20
C ALA A 149 12.45 7.91 15.72
N PRO A 150 11.95 9.05 16.23
CA PRO A 150 11.95 9.35 17.65
C PRO A 150 10.93 8.51 18.44
N ASP A 151 10.00 7.87 17.74
CA ASP A 151 8.95 6.99 18.26
C ASP A 151 9.32 5.50 18.18
N LEU A 152 10.56 5.15 17.80
CA LEU A 152 11.03 3.76 17.85
C LEU A 152 11.12 3.25 19.29
N ALA A 153 10.71 2.00 19.48
CA ALA A 153 10.96 1.29 20.73
C ALA A 153 12.47 1.09 20.96
N PRO A 154 12.97 1.11 22.21
CA PRO A 154 14.40 0.97 22.50
C PRO A 154 15.07 -0.25 21.85
N GLU A 155 14.37 -1.39 21.80
CA GLU A 155 14.81 -2.64 21.17
C GLU A 155 14.93 -2.56 19.64
N GLU A 156 14.29 -1.59 18.99
CA GLU A 156 14.31 -1.40 17.53
C GLU A 156 15.40 -0.42 17.08
N LEU A 157 16.01 0.33 18.01
CA LEU A 157 17.04 1.34 17.70
C LEU A 157 18.29 0.73 17.04
N LEU A 158 18.84 -0.37 17.58
CA LEU A 158 20.02 -1.02 16.98
C LEU A 158 19.73 -1.72 15.66
N PRO A 159 18.64 -2.50 15.50
CA PRO A 159 18.24 -3.00 14.18
C PRO A 159 18.09 -1.87 13.15
N ALA A 160 17.42 -0.77 13.50
CA ALA A 160 17.26 0.37 12.60
C ALA A 160 18.61 1.03 12.24
N LEU A 161 19.51 1.21 13.22
CA LEU A 161 20.86 1.71 12.97
C LEU A 161 21.66 0.76 12.05
N ALA A 162 21.64 -0.54 12.34
CA ALA A 162 22.32 -1.56 11.55
C ALA A 162 21.89 -1.49 10.09
N ARG A 163 20.59 -1.35 9.86
CA ARG A 163 20.00 -1.17 8.53
C ARG A 163 20.55 0.07 7.84
N ASN A 164 20.48 1.23 8.49
CA ASN A 164 20.97 2.49 7.93
C ASN A 164 22.48 2.43 7.60
N VAL A 165 23.28 1.74 8.40
CA VAL A 165 24.71 1.51 8.10
C VAL A 165 24.88 0.62 6.87
N VAL A 166 24.09 -0.45 6.73
CA VAL A 166 24.15 -1.39 5.61
C VAL A 166 23.69 -0.76 4.30
N THR A 167 22.63 0.04 4.32
CA THR A 167 22.02 0.61 3.11
C THR A 167 22.63 1.94 2.70
N ASN A 168 22.86 2.82 3.68
CA ASN A 168 23.26 4.21 3.43
C ASN A 168 24.66 4.53 3.94
N GLY A 169 25.30 3.63 4.70
CA GLY A 169 26.59 3.90 5.34
C GLY A 169 27.81 3.71 4.43
N TYR A 170 27.69 2.84 3.42
CA TYR A 170 28.80 2.50 2.53
C TYR A 170 28.38 2.53 1.06
N GLU A 171 29.29 2.99 0.21
CA GLU A 171 29.15 2.96 -1.24
C GLU A 171 30.29 2.17 -1.89
N ALA A 172 30.01 1.51 -3.02
CA ALA A 172 31.03 0.80 -3.78
C ALA A 172 31.85 1.80 -4.63
N SER A 173 33.15 1.90 -4.36
CA SER A 173 34.08 2.57 -5.28
C SER A 173 34.49 1.62 -6.41
N GLY A 174 34.93 2.14 -7.57
CA GLY A 174 35.13 1.41 -8.85
C GLY A 174 35.98 0.12 -8.84
N ASN A 175 36.56 -0.28 -7.70
CA ASN A 175 37.25 -1.56 -7.48
C ASN A 175 36.52 -2.50 -6.49
N GLU A 176 35.20 -2.37 -6.30
CA GLU A 176 34.40 -3.10 -5.30
C GLU A 176 34.80 -2.86 -3.83
N VAL A 177 35.69 -1.88 -3.55
CA VAL A 177 36.06 -1.48 -2.19
C VAL A 177 34.98 -0.55 -1.64
N LEU A 178 34.36 -0.95 -0.52
CA LEU A 178 33.37 -0.15 0.20
C LEU A 178 34.04 1.07 0.86
N GLN A 179 33.51 2.26 0.59
CA GLN A 179 33.93 3.51 1.24
C GLN A 179 32.79 4.08 2.09
N PRO A 180 33.07 4.68 3.26
CA PRO A 180 32.05 5.36 4.05
C PRO A 180 31.43 6.52 3.27
N THR A 181 30.11 6.60 3.24
CA THR A 181 29.34 7.72 2.70
C THR A 181 29.46 8.95 3.61
N GLU A 182 28.99 10.12 3.15
CA GLU A 182 28.93 11.30 4.01
C GLU A 182 28.03 11.10 5.24
N TYR A 183 26.91 10.38 5.10
CA TYR A 183 26.06 10.00 6.23
C TYR A 183 26.87 9.30 7.34
N LEU A 184 27.62 8.25 7.00
CA LEU A 184 28.40 7.51 8.00
C LEU A 184 29.54 8.34 8.58
N ARG A 185 30.19 9.17 7.75
CA ARG A 185 31.25 10.10 8.22
C ARG A 185 30.69 11.09 9.24
N LEU A 186 29.50 11.65 8.99
CA LEU A 186 28.84 12.58 9.91
C LEU A 186 28.45 11.91 11.22
N LEU A 187 27.87 10.71 11.16
CA LEU A 187 27.52 9.95 12.36
C LEU A 187 28.75 9.60 13.21
N ILE A 188 29.85 9.16 12.60
CA ILE A 188 31.11 8.89 13.31
C ILE A 188 31.67 10.17 13.96
N ARG A 189 31.61 11.30 13.25
CA ARG A 189 32.02 12.61 13.81
C ARG A 189 31.14 13.04 14.98
N TYR A 190 29.83 12.83 14.89
CA TYR A 190 28.91 13.05 16.00
C TYR A 190 29.29 12.22 17.23
N ILE A 191 29.52 10.91 17.06
CA ILE A 191 29.93 10.04 18.18
C ILE A 191 31.21 10.55 18.84
N GLY A 192 32.19 10.99 18.05
CA GLY A 192 33.41 11.63 18.56
C GLY A 192 33.12 12.90 19.36
N GLN A 193 32.36 13.83 18.79
CA GLN A 193 32.00 15.10 19.46
C GLN A 193 31.16 14.87 20.72
N ALA A 194 30.23 13.91 20.69
CA ALA A 194 29.38 13.56 21.82
C ALA A 194 30.17 12.96 22.99
N ARG A 195 31.23 12.18 22.72
CA ARG A 195 32.16 11.70 23.76
C ARG A 195 32.92 12.86 24.42
N GLU A 196 33.36 13.85 23.65
CA GLU A 196 34.01 15.06 24.18
C GLU A 196 33.04 15.90 25.03
N LEU A 197 31.79 16.10 24.56
CA LEU A 197 30.75 16.80 25.32
C LEU A 197 30.35 16.05 26.60
N GLN A 198 30.29 14.73 26.55
CA GLN A 198 30.03 13.90 27.73
C GLN A 198 31.18 14.00 28.76
N ALA A 199 32.42 14.14 28.31
CA ALA A 199 33.54 14.39 29.21
C ALA A 199 33.42 15.74 29.94
N ILE A 200 32.92 16.78 29.25
CA ILE A 200 32.59 18.08 29.85
C ILE A 200 31.42 17.95 30.85
N ALA A 201 30.39 17.17 30.50
CA ALA A 201 29.21 16.95 31.34
C ALA A 201 29.53 16.19 32.65
N GLY A 202 30.64 15.45 32.68
CA GLY A 202 31.16 14.78 33.86
C GLY A 202 30.18 13.77 34.48
N LYS A 203 30.32 13.54 35.79
CA LYS A 203 29.47 12.59 36.53
C LYS A 203 28.04 13.10 36.71
N ASP A 204 27.86 14.41 36.69
CA ASP A 204 26.57 15.08 36.87
C ASP A 204 25.69 15.01 35.62
N ARG A 205 26.25 14.53 34.49
CA ARG A 205 25.55 14.36 33.20
C ARG A 205 24.91 15.67 32.72
N LYS A 206 25.52 16.80 33.05
CA LYS A 206 25.09 18.14 32.67
C LYS A 206 26.28 18.98 32.27
N ILE A 207 26.17 19.67 31.13
CA ILE A 207 27.10 20.72 30.75
C ILE A 207 26.66 21.98 31.47
N VAL A 208 27.54 22.55 32.30
CA VAL A 208 27.26 23.76 33.07
C VAL A 208 28.31 24.81 32.74
N ILE A 209 27.86 25.94 32.20
CA ILE A 209 28.69 27.12 31.98
C ILE A 209 28.22 28.19 32.96
N ALA A 210 29.00 28.44 34.01
CA ALA A 210 28.62 29.36 35.07
C ALA A 210 28.80 30.84 34.69
N THR A 211 29.84 31.15 33.92
CA THR A 211 30.20 32.51 33.51
C THR A 211 30.79 32.50 32.11
N CYS A 212 30.55 33.56 31.33
CA CYS A 212 31.03 33.66 29.95
C CYS A 212 32.57 33.63 29.85
N ASP A 213 33.28 34.34 30.73
CA ASP A 213 34.74 34.38 30.72
C ASP A 213 35.32 33.26 31.58
N SER A 214 35.27 32.03 31.06
CA SER A 214 35.73 30.82 31.76
C SER A 214 36.44 29.84 30.83
N ALA A 215 37.35 29.04 31.39
CA ALA A 215 38.07 28.02 30.64
C ALA A 215 37.11 26.94 30.10
N GLU A 216 36.04 26.67 30.84
CA GLU A 216 34.93 25.79 30.49
C GLU A 216 34.20 26.28 29.24
N THR A 217 33.93 27.59 29.14
CA THR A 217 33.33 28.20 27.94
C THR A 217 34.24 28.03 26.72
N GLY A 218 35.53 28.32 26.87
CA GLY A 218 36.50 28.15 25.79
C GLY A 218 36.61 26.69 25.33
N ASN A 219 36.60 25.74 26.27
CA ASN A 219 36.63 24.31 25.98
C ASN A 219 35.35 23.84 25.27
N LEU A 220 34.18 24.25 25.75
CA LEU A 220 32.90 23.94 25.12
C LEU A 220 32.86 24.46 23.68
N LEU A 221 33.12 25.75 23.48
CA LEU A 221 33.08 26.35 22.14
C LEU A 221 34.06 25.69 21.17
N LYS A 222 35.26 25.31 21.65
CA LYS A 222 36.23 24.53 20.85
C LYS A 222 35.66 23.18 20.41
N VAL A 223 34.98 22.46 21.31
CA VAL A 223 34.34 21.17 20.97
C VAL A 223 33.23 21.37 19.94
N LEU A 224 32.44 22.44 20.09
CA LEU A 224 31.35 22.81 19.17
C LEU A 224 31.86 23.37 17.82
N GLY A 225 33.12 23.79 17.73
CA GLY A 225 33.70 24.36 16.50
C GLY A 225 33.54 25.88 16.34
N TYR A 226 33.23 26.57 17.44
CA TYR A 226 33.03 28.01 17.51
C TYR A 226 34.11 28.69 18.36
N ARG A 227 34.22 30.00 18.22
CA ARG A 227 34.90 30.88 19.18
C ARG A 227 34.06 32.11 19.46
N MET A 228 34.36 32.78 20.55
CA MET A 228 33.79 34.09 20.84
C MET A 228 34.48 35.16 20.00
N ARG A 229 33.69 36.00 19.32
CA ARG A 229 34.15 37.25 18.70
C ARG A 229 33.50 38.41 19.45
N GLY A 230 34.32 39.29 20.02
CA GLY A 230 33.88 40.31 20.98
C GLY A 230 34.23 39.94 22.42
N SER A 231 34.02 40.87 23.35
CA SER A 231 34.15 40.60 24.79
C SER A 231 32.87 39.94 25.32
N CYS A 232 33.01 39.15 26.38
CA CYS A 232 31.86 38.62 27.12
C CYS A 232 30.86 39.73 27.50
N GLY A 233 29.56 39.49 27.28
CA GLY A 233 28.48 40.48 27.42
C GLY A 233 27.76 40.76 26.09
N GLY A 234 27.06 41.88 25.98
CA GLY A 234 26.12 42.16 24.88
C GLY A 234 26.71 42.19 23.45
N ASP A 235 28.04 42.29 23.31
CA ASP A 235 28.74 42.38 22.02
C ASP A 235 29.28 41.02 21.51
N ILE A 236 29.05 39.93 22.25
CA ILE A 236 29.55 38.60 21.87
C ILE A 236 28.74 37.98 20.73
N VAL A 237 29.46 37.46 19.73
CA VAL A 237 28.93 36.64 18.65
C VAL A 237 29.72 35.35 18.55
N LEU A 238 29.03 34.22 18.32
CA LEU A 238 29.70 32.94 18.05
C LEU A 238 30.16 32.89 16.58
N GLU A 239 31.47 32.84 16.38
CA GLU A 239 32.10 32.75 15.06
C GLU A 239 32.58 31.32 14.79
N THR A 240 32.16 30.74 13.66
CA THR A 240 32.60 29.41 13.22
C THR A 240 34.10 29.39 12.90
N VAL A 241 34.85 28.52 13.58
CA VAL A 241 36.30 28.32 13.35
C VAL A 241 36.66 26.91 12.89
N ASN A 242 35.77 25.95 13.13
CA ASN A 242 35.87 24.60 12.57
C ASN A 242 34.52 24.24 11.95
N ALA A 243 34.41 24.43 10.64
CA ALA A 243 33.17 24.20 9.90
C ALA A 243 32.63 22.78 10.09
N THR A 244 33.51 21.76 10.15
CA THR A 244 33.11 20.37 10.34
C THR A 244 32.46 20.13 11.71
N ARG A 245 33.03 20.67 12.79
CA ARG A 245 32.45 20.56 14.14
C ARG A 245 31.20 21.41 14.31
N ALA A 246 31.19 22.61 13.73
CA ALA A 246 30.03 23.49 13.75
C ALA A 246 28.83 22.86 13.02
N PHE A 247 29.08 22.22 11.87
CA PHE A 247 28.03 21.49 11.14
C PHE A 247 27.39 20.40 12.00
N VAL A 248 28.19 19.53 12.64
CA VAL A 248 27.68 18.46 13.53
C VAL A 248 26.93 19.05 14.73
N THR A 249 27.39 20.17 15.27
CA THR A 249 26.72 20.85 16.39
C THR A 249 25.32 21.30 16.02
N VAL A 250 25.17 21.98 14.87
CA VAL A 250 23.86 22.44 14.37
C VAL A 250 22.97 21.24 14.03
N ASP A 251 23.50 20.25 13.33
CA ASP A 251 22.72 19.12 12.82
C ASP A 251 22.28 18.14 13.91
N SER A 252 23.04 18.03 15.01
CA SER A 252 22.66 17.25 16.19
C SER A 252 21.67 17.97 17.12
N ALA A 253 21.19 19.16 16.71
CA ALA A 253 20.28 20.02 17.45
C ALA A 253 20.83 20.50 18.81
N PHE A 254 22.15 20.76 18.90
CA PHE A 254 22.70 21.44 20.08
C PHE A 254 22.11 22.86 20.18
N PRO A 255 21.68 23.33 21.36
CA PRO A 255 20.99 24.61 21.52
C PRO A 255 21.96 25.81 21.47
N LEU A 256 22.56 26.07 20.30
CA LEU A 256 23.53 27.14 20.09
C LEU A 256 22.94 28.53 20.33
N THR A 257 21.68 28.76 19.92
CA THR A 257 21.00 30.03 20.11
C THR A 257 20.81 30.35 21.59
N GLU A 258 20.43 29.35 22.39
CA GLU A 258 20.28 29.49 23.85
C GLU A 258 21.64 29.74 24.50
N LEU A 259 22.67 28.97 24.12
CA LEU A 259 24.04 29.18 24.59
C LEU A 259 24.54 30.61 24.29
N GLU A 260 24.34 31.12 23.06
CA GLU A 260 24.76 32.47 22.70
C GLU A 260 23.99 33.54 23.49
N GLN A 261 22.69 33.35 23.70
CA GLN A 261 21.87 34.26 24.50
C GLN A 261 22.32 34.30 25.96
N ASP A 262 22.59 33.14 26.56
CA ASP A 262 23.08 33.05 27.94
C ASP A 262 24.48 33.67 28.07
N LEU A 263 25.37 33.44 27.11
CA LEU A 263 26.70 34.07 27.09
C LEU A 263 26.60 35.60 26.93
N ARG A 264 25.69 36.11 26.10
CA ARG A 264 25.41 37.56 25.93
C ARG A 264 24.89 38.19 27.22
N ALA A 265 23.99 37.51 27.90
CA ALA A 265 23.41 37.95 29.16
C ALA A 265 24.31 37.67 30.38
N ASN A 266 25.44 36.98 30.19
CA ASN A 266 26.28 36.42 31.24
C ASN A 266 25.47 35.61 32.27
N HIS A 267 24.48 34.88 31.78
CA HIS A 267 23.67 33.93 32.52
C HIS A 267 24.33 32.56 32.56
N ARG A 268 23.90 31.75 33.54
CA ARG A 268 24.33 30.35 33.66
C ARG A 268 23.60 29.52 32.61
N PHE A 269 24.36 28.94 31.69
CA PHE A 269 23.84 27.95 30.74
C PHE A 269 23.93 26.55 31.35
N GLU A 270 22.82 25.80 31.28
CA GLU A 270 22.76 24.40 31.69
C GLU A 270 22.13 23.53 30.61
N LEU A 271 22.80 22.44 30.24
CA LEU A 271 22.26 21.46 29.32
C LEU A 271 22.39 20.05 29.89
N ALA A 272 21.27 19.34 30.00
CA ALA A 272 21.30 17.90 30.30
C ALA A 272 21.95 17.15 29.15
N TYR A 273 23.05 16.46 29.44
CA TYR A 273 23.85 15.75 28.43
C TYR A 273 24.25 14.37 28.97
N ALA A 274 23.24 13.51 29.13
CA ALA A 274 23.43 12.14 29.59
C ALA A 274 23.68 11.21 28.40
N PRO A 275 24.56 10.21 28.53
CA PRO A 275 24.64 9.14 27.56
C PRO A 275 23.38 8.28 27.60
N THR A 276 23.04 7.68 26.46
CA THR A 276 21.81 6.90 26.30
C THR A 276 22.11 5.41 26.49
N VAL A 277 21.38 4.75 27.38
CA VAL A 277 21.45 3.29 27.56
C VAL A 277 20.39 2.65 26.68
N ILE A 278 20.80 1.72 25.81
CA ILE A 278 19.88 1.00 24.93
C ILE A 278 20.12 -0.52 24.98
N PRO A 279 19.09 -1.35 24.73
CA PRO A 279 19.24 -2.79 24.69
C PRO A 279 20.10 -3.25 23.50
N VAL A 280 20.87 -4.31 23.72
CA VAL A 280 21.60 -5.04 22.67
C VAL A 280 21.22 -6.52 22.75
N LEU A 281 20.92 -7.14 21.61
CA LEU A 281 20.64 -8.57 21.55
C LEU A 281 21.87 -9.36 22.03
N TYR A 282 21.71 -10.27 22.99
CA TYR A 282 22.82 -10.94 23.69
C TYR A 282 23.74 -9.96 24.44
N SER A 283 25.05 -10.24 24.52
CA SER A 283 26.04 -9.33 25.12
C SER A 283 26.87 -8.63 24.04
N PRO A 284 27.45 -7.44 24.33
CA PRO A 284 28.40 -6.78 23.43
C PRO A 284 29.56 -7.71 23.02
N ASP A 285 30.04 -8.53 23.96
CA ASP A 285 31.14 -9.48 23.74
C ASP A 285 30.83 -10.50 22.64
N TYR A 286 29.57 -10.92 22.50
CA TYR A 286 29.16 -11.85 21.44
C TYR A 286 29.40 -11.24 20.05
N TRP A 287 29.08 -9.95 19.87
CA TRP A 287 29.25 -9.24 18.61
C TRP A 287 30.71 -8.91 18.33
N LEU A 288 31.46 -8.48 19.35
CA LEU A 288 32.89 -8.22 19.23
C LEU A 288 33.67 -9.51 18.88
N ALA A 289 33.24 -10.66 19.38
CA ALA A 289 33.83 -11.96 19.01
C ALA A 289 33.69 -12.28 17.52
N ALA A 290 32.71 -11.69 16.80
CA ALA A 290 32.56 -11.85 15.35
C ALA A 290 33.70 -11.23 14.52
N LEU A 291 34.51 -10.35 15.13
CA LEU A 291 35.63 -9.67 14.49
C LEU A 291 36.95 -10.47 14.58
N GLY A 292 36.99 -11.55 15.35
CA GLY A 292 38.13 -12.47 15.43
C GLY A 292 39.42 -11.89 16.04
N ARG A 293 39.39 -10.69 16.64
CA ARG A 293 40.53 -10.04 17.30
C ARG A 293 40.19 -9.60 18.72
N ASN A 294 41.10 -9.85 19.67
CA ASN A 294 41.07 -9.30 21.05
C ASN A 294 41.42 -7.80 21.06
N ASN A 295 40.59 -6.95 20.45
CA ASN A 295 40.78 -5.50 20.56
C ASN A 295 39.74 -4.92 21.52
N GLN A 296 40.22 -4.10 22.45
CA GLN A 296 39.45 -3.23 23.35
C GLN A 296 38.74 -2.11 22.55
N THR A 297 37.99 -2.47 21.51
CA THR A 297 37.24 -1.52 20.69
C THR A 297 35.85 -1.34 21.29
N ASP A 298 35.41 -0.09 21.41
CA ASP A 298 34.03 0.22 21.80
C ASP A 298 33.03 -0.44 20.84
N PHE A 299 31.90 -0.94 21.38
CA PHE A 299 30.91 -1.64 20.57
C PHE A 299 30.39 -0.79 19.42
N MET A 300 30.10 0.51 19.66
CA MET A 300 29.53 1.37 18.62
C MET A 300 30.53 1.63 17.49
N ASP A 301 31.81 1.81 17.82
CA ASP A 301 32.87 1.98 16.82
C ASP A 301 33.01 0.72 15.95
N ALA A 302 32.98 -0.46 16.58
CA ALA A 302 33.01 -1.74 15.87
C ALA A 302 31.77 -1.95 14.98
N PHE A 303 30.59 -1.59 15.48
CA PHE A 303 29.31 -1.75 14.79
C PHE A 303 29.23 -0.86 13.55
N LEU A 304 29.61 0.41 13.67
CA LEU A 304 29.60 1.36 12.55
C LEU A 304 30.69 1.09 11.51
N ALA A 305 31.76 0.39 11.87
CA ALA A 305 32.92 0.15 10.99
C ALA A 305 32.83 -1.12 10.12
N ASP A 306 31.94 -2.08 10.45
CA ASP A 306 31.79 -3.34 9.72
C ASP A 306 30.32 -3.56 9.29
N PRO A 307 29.96 -3.30 8.01
CA PRO A 307 28.59 -3.51 7.54
C PRO A 307 28.17 -4.99 7.57
N SER A 308 29.12 -5.95 7.55
CA SER A 308 28.79 -7.37 7.70
C SER A 308 28.38 -7.73 9.13
N LEU A 309 28.93 -7.02 10.13
CA LEU A 309 28.50 -7.16 11.52
C LEU A 309 27.07 -6.62 11.69
N CYS A 310 26.77 -5.46 11.09
CA CYS A 310 25.41 -4.91 11.04
C CYS A 310 24.42 -5.88 10.36
N ARG A 311 24.77 -6.45 9.20
CA ARG A 311 23.92 -7.47 8.54
C ARG A 311 23.69 -8.70 9.39
N LEU A 312 24.70 -9.18 10.12
CA LEU A 312 24.52 -10.32 11.02
C LEU A 312 23.56 -9.98 12.16
N TYR A 313 23.66 -8.75 12.69
CA TYR A 313 22.75 -8.26 13.71
C TYR A 313 21.30 -8.24 13.23
N LEU A 314 21.06 -7.70 12.03
CA LEU A 314 19.74 -7.73 11.38
C LEU A 314 19.22 -9.16 11.24
N GLY A 315 20.01 -10.04 10.62
CA GLY A 315 19.62 -11.44 10.39
C GLY A 315 19.28 -12.21 11.65
N LEU A 316 19.98 -11.99 12.77
CA LEU A 316 19.66 -12.61 14.05
C LEU A 316 18.48 -11.93 14.78
N SER A 317 18.30 -10.61 14.60
CA SER A 317 17.18 -9.86 15.21
C SER A 317 15.82 -10.20 14.60
N HIS A 318 15.79 -10.72 13.37
CA HIS A 318 14.56 -11.11 12.67
C HIS A 318 14.12 -12.57 12.95
N LEU A 319 14.89 -13.33 13.72
CA LEU A 319 14.55 -14.70 14.10
C LEU A 319 13.72 -14.75 15.39
N ASP A 320 12.86 -15.75 15.52
CA ASP A 320 12.28 -16.08 16.82
C ASP A 320 13.37 -16.54 17.81
N SER A 321 13.13 -16.33 19.10
CA SER A 321 14.10 -16.51 20.16
C SER A 321 14.72 -17.92 20.18
N MET A 322 13.91 -18.95 19.90
CA MET A 322 14.35 -20.34 19.94
C MET A 322 15.23 -20.66 18.72
N THR A 323 14.84 -20.22 17.53
CA THR A 323 15.64 -20.39 16.31
C THR A 323 16.97 -19.65 16.41
N ALA A 324 16.96 -18.41 16.92
CA ALA A 324 18.16 -17.61 17.13
C ALA A 324 19.14 -18.29 18.11
N GLU A 325 18.64 -18.80 19.23
CA GLU A 325 19.46 -19.49 20.24
C GLU A 325 20.05 -20.81 19.71
N VAL A 326 19.30 -21.57 18.91
CA VAL A 326 19.78 -22.80 18.29
C VAL A 326 20.93 -22.52 17.31
N LEU A 327 20.81 -21.50 16.46
CA LEU A 327 21.89 -21.08 15.55
C LEU A 327 23.11 -20.55 16.32
N ARG A 328 22.88 -19.74 17.36
CA ARG A 328 23.93 -19.18 18.22
C ARG A 328 24.77 -20.26 18.91
N ARG A 329 24.13 -21.35 19.37
CA ARG A 329 24.83 -22.48 20.01
C ARG A 329 25.56 -23.36 19.01
N GLN A 330 25.03 -23.49 17.80
CA GLN A 330 25.61 -24.34 16.76
C GLN A 330 26.91 -23.76 16.18
N THR A 331 26.97 -22.44 15.96
CA THR A 331 28.02 -21.81 15.16
C THR A 331 28.59 -20.56 15.81
N SER A 332 29.89 -20.30 15.62
CA SER A 332 30.51 -19.06 16.09
C SER A 332 29.99 -17.83 15.32
N PRO A 333 29.89 -16.66 15.96
CA PRO A 333 29.43 -15.44 15.29
C PRO A 333 30.30 -15.05 14.09
N ALA A 334 31.61 -15.32 14.15
CA ALA A 334 32.53 -15.08 13.03
C ALA A 334 32.19 -15.94 11.79
N LYS A 335 31.74 -17.19 11.97
CA LYS A 335 31.34 -18.06 10.87
C LYS A 335 29.95 -17.70 10.34
N LEU A 336 29.00 -17.33 11.21
CA LEU A 336 27.70 -16.80 10.77
C LEU A 336 27.84 -15.51 9.98
N LYS A 337 28.78 -14.63 10.34
CA LYS A 337 29.05 -13.36 9.63
C LYS A 337 29.33 -13.55 8.14
N ILE A 338 29.99 -14.65 7.75
CA ILE A 338 30.29 -14.97 6.34
C ILE A 338 28.99 -15.07 5.51
N TYR A 339 27.92 -15.60 6.11
CA TYR A 339 26.61 -15.80 5.47
C TYR A 339 25.54 -14.80 5.95
N ALA A 340 25.96 -13.71 6.60
CA ALA A 340 25.05 -12.72 7.19
C ALA A 340 24.03 -12.17 6.19
N HIS A 341 24.47 -11.91 4.96
CA HIS A 341 23.61 -11.41 3.88
C HIS A 341 22.48 -12.40 3.51
N VAL A 342 22.76 -13.71 3.50
CA VAL A 342 21.75 -14.75 3.24
C VAL A 342 20.77 -14.84 4.41
N LEU A 343 21.29 -14.80 5.65
CA LEU A 343 20.47 -14.87 6.86
C LEU A 343 19.56 -13.64 7.01
N ASP A 344 20.09 -12.45 6.73
CA ASP A 344 19.34 -11.17 6.75
C ASP A 344 18.13 -11.22 5.81
N PHE A 345 18.33 -11.65 4.55
CA PHE A 345 17.23 -11.72 3.59
C PHE A 345 16.27 -12.89 3.84
N PHE A 346 16.76 -14.11 4.04
CA PHE A 346 15.92 -15.31 3.98
C PHE A 346 15.70 -15.99 5.33
N GLY A 347 16.37 -15.54 6.39
CA GLY A 347 16.31 -16.15 7.72
C GLY A 347 15.00 -15.92 8.46
N ALA A 348 14.26 -14.84 8.16
CA ALA A 348 13.07 -14.45 8.91
C ALA A 348 11.96 -15.52 8.95
N MET A 349 11.96 -16.48 8.03
CA MET A 349 11.02 -17.60 7.98
C MET A 349 11.52 -18.89 8.64
N PHE A 350 12.75 -18.91 9.16
CA PHE A 350 13.27 -20.06 9.88
C PHE A 350 12.52 -20.21 11.19
N GLN A 351 12.14 -21.45 11.50
CA GLN A 351 11.43 -21.76 12.72
C GLN A 351 11.86 -23.12 13.26
N VAL A 352 12.05 -23.19 14.58
CA VAL A 352 12.21 -24.43 15.31
C VAL A 352 10.94 -24.70 16.11
N ARG A 353 10.35 -25.89 15.99
CA ARG A 353 9.24 -26.36 16.83
C ARG A 353 9.53 -27.77 17.31
N ASN A 354 9.23 -28.05 18.57
CA ASN A 354 9.41 -29.39 19.17
C ASN A 354 10.83 -29.98 18.94
N GLY A 355 11.86 -29.12 18.96
CA GLY A 355 13.25 -29.52 18.77
C GLY A 355 13.68 -29.81 17.33
N ALA A 356 12.83 -29.58 16.33
CA ALA A 356 13.14 -29.76 14.91
C ALA A 356 12.89 -28.48 14.10
N ALA A 357 13.62 -28.32 12.99
CA ALA A 357 13.37 -27.27 12.02
C ALA A 357 12.04 -27.55 11.30
N VAL A 358 11.18 -26.54 11.26
CA VAL A 358 9.96 -26.55 10.44
C VAL A 358 10.37 -26.30 8.99
N VAL A 359 9.89 -27.13 8.07
CA VAL A 359 10.21 -27.03 6.64
C VAL A 359 8.93 -27.18 5.81
N PRO A 360 8.80 -26.51 4.65
CA PRO A 360 7.63 -26.65 3.79
C PRO A 360 7.66 -28.01 3.09
N GLY A 361 6.63 -28.83 3.26
CA GLY A 361 6.60 -30.19 2.74
C GLY A 361 7.45 -31.22 3.52
N PRO A 362 7.79 -32.37 2.91
CA PRO A 362 8.35 -33.52 3.62
C PRO A 362 9.79 -33.30 4.14
N PRO A 363 10.06 -33.46 5.46
CA PRO A 363 11.40 -33.25 6.04
C PRO A 363 12.52 -34.11 5.45
N ARG A 364 12.19 -35.32 4.98
CA ARG A 364 13.16 -36.24 4.36
C ARG A 364 13.72 -35.70 3.05
N VAL A 365 12.91 -34.97 2.27
CA VAL A 365 13.33 -34.40 0.98
C VAL A 365 14.31 -33.25 1.23
N TRP A 366 13.98 -32.34 2.15
CA TRP A 366 14.89 -31.29 2.60
C TRP A 366 16.20 -31.84 3.15
N ALA A 367 16.17 -32.92 3.93
CA ALA A 367 17.39 -33.58 4.41
C ALA A 367 18.29 -34.04 3.26
N SER A 368 17.71 -34.55 2.16
CA SER A 368 18.46 -34.99 0.98
C SER A 368 19.02 -33.83 0.16
N MET A 369 18.34 -32.68 0.14
CA MET A 369 18.74 -31.49 -0.62
C MET A 369 19.81 -30.68 0.12
N VAL A 370 19.63 -30.47 1.43
CA VAL A 370 20.55 -29.70 2.28
C VAL A 370 21.74 -30.57 2.74
N GLY A 371 21.53 -31.88 2.88
CA GLY A 371 22.53 -32.83 3.38
C GLY A 371 22.58 -32.96 4.91
N VAL A 372 21.66 -32.31 5.63
CA VAL A 372 21.51 -32.39 7.09
C VAL A 372 20.04 -32.59 7.42
N SER A 373 19.71 -33.40 8.43
CA SER A 373 18.32 -33.63 8.81
C SER A 373 17.72 -32.42 9.55
N PRO A 374 16.45 -32.05 9.26
CA PRO A 374 15.71 -31.05 10.05
C PRO A 374 15.60 -31.36 11.55
N SER A 375 15.80 -32.61 11.98
CA SER A 375 15.85 -32.97 13.41
C SER A 375 17.10 -32.45 14.14
N ASN A 376 18.10 -31.96 13.41
CA ASN A 376 19.22 -31.19 13.95
C ASN A 376 19.13 -29.74 13.44
N PRO A 377 18.24 -28.91 14.02
CA PRO A 377 17.86 -27.62 13.45
C PRO A 377 19.03 -26.65 13.28
N GLY A 378 19.97 -26.59 14.23
CA GLY A 378 21.12 -25.68 14.15
C GLY A 378 22.01 -26.01 12.95
N ALA A 379 22.45 -27.27 12.85
CA ALA A 379 23.28 -27.72 11.74
C ALA A 379 22.52 -27.66 10.39
N PHE A 380 21.20 -27.87 10.41
CA PHE A 380 20.35 -27.76 9.23
C PHE A 380 20.34 -26.33 8.69
N PHE A 381 20.00 -25.33 9.50
CA PHE A 381 19.92 -23.94 9.05
C PHE A 381 21.31 -23.37 8.70
N GLU A 382 22.36 -23.71 9.46
CA GLU A 382 23.75 -23.38 9.11
C GLU A 382 24.11 -23.91 7.71
N LYS A 383 23.76 -25.16 7.42
CA LYS A 383 24.04 -25.75 6.11
C LYS A 383 23.18 -25.10 5.02
N LEU A 384 21.89 -24.85 5.28
CA LEU A 384 20.95 -24.27 4.35
C LEU A 384 21.40 -22.87 3.86
N ILE A 385 21.83 -21.99 4.76
CA ILE A 385 22.31 -20.64 4.36
C ILE A 385 23.64 -20.65 3.60
N SER A 386 24.47 -21.69 3.82
CA SER A 386 25.76 -21.84 3.13
C SER A 386 25.68 -22.57 1.78
N THR A 387 24.52 -23.12 1.44
CA THR A 387 24.34 -23.98 0.26
C THR A 387 24.01 -23.16 -0.97
N ASP A 388 24.67 -23.47 -2.08
CA ASP A 388 24.42 -22.90 -3.42
C ASP A 388 24.35 -21.36 -3.42
N ASP A 389 25.30 -20.70 -2.74
CA ASP A 389 25.39 -19.24 -2.61
C ASP A 389 24.10 -18.56 -2.07
N GLY A 390 23.26 -19.31 -1.34
CA GLY A 390 22.01 -18.81 -0.78
C GLY A 390 20.75 -19.10 -1.60
N TRP A 391 20.85 -19.75 -2.77
CA TRP A 391 19.68 -20.17 -3.55
C TRP A 391 18.79 -21.17 -2.79
N MET A 392 19.38 -22.05 -1.99
CA MET A 392 18.63 -22.97 -1.11
C MET A 392 17.77 -22.20 -0.09
N ALA A 393 18.34 -21.17 0.53
CA ALA A 393 17.63 -20.34 1.49
C ALA A 393 16.51 -19.52 0.85
N SER A 394 16.76 -18.97 -0.36
CA SER A 394 15.72 -18.26 -1.10
C SER A 394 14.55 -19.15 -1.51
N TYR A 395 14.81 -20.40 -1.90
CA TYR A 395 13.77 -21.36 -2.25
C TYR A 395 12.96 -21.79 -1.02
N PHE A 396 13.64 -22.01 0.10
CA PHE A 396 13.00 -22.25 1.39
C PHE A 396 12.08 -21.09 1.81
N ASP A 397 12.56 -19.85 1.72
CA ASP A 397 11.79 -18.66 2.08
C ASP A 397 10.54 -18.50 1.20
N ALA A 398 10.67 -18.66 -0.13
CA ALA A 398 9.53 -18.57 -1.05
C ALA A 398 8.44 -19.61 -0.75
N LEU A 399 8.82 -20.88 -0.50
CA LEU A 399 7.86 -21.93 -0.18
C LEU A 399 7.26 -21.80 1.23
N SER A 400 8.00 -21.26 2.19
CA SER A 400 7.49 -21.04 3.56
C SER A 400 6.47 -19.91 3.68
N ARG A 401 6.24 -19.16 2.58
CA ARG A 401 5.31 -18.03 2.51
C ARG A 401 3.96 -18.37 1.87
N ILE A 402 3.85 -19.53 1.23
CA ILE A 402 2.65 -19.93 0.48
C ILE A 402 1.86 -20.98 1.25
N GLU A 403 0.59 -21.10 0.91
CA GLU A 403 -0.34 -22.08 1.48
C GLU A 403 -1.35 -22.55 0.43
N GLY A 404 -2.30 -23.39 0.84
CA GLY A 404 -3.39 -23.83 -0.03
C GLY A 404 -2.95 -24.75 -1.19
N PRO A 405 -3.69 -24.75 -2.32
CA PRO A 405 -3.45 -25.66 -3.45
C PRO A 405 -2.04 -25.56 -4.04
N THR A 406 -1.48 -24.35 -4.11
CA THR A 406 -0.15 -24.10 -4.67
C THR A 406 0.94 -24.69 -3.80
N ALA A 407 0.86 -24.53 -2.48
CA ALA A 407 1.76 -25.22 -1.55
C ALA A 407 1.62 -26.75 -1.68
N ALA A 408 0.39 -27.27 -1.70
CA ALA A 408 0.13 -28.71 -1.86
C ALA A 408 0.69 -29.30 -3.18
N TYR A 409 0.76 -28.49 -4.24
CA TYR A 409 1.38 -28.87 -5.51
C TYR A 409 2.92 -28.83 -5.46
N LEU A 410 3.50 -27.74 -4.96
CA LEU A 410 4.96 -27.51 -4.96
C LEU A 410 5.71 -28.36 -3.91
N GLU A 411 5.05 -28.70 -2.80
CA GLU A 411 5.64 -29.47 -1.70
C GLU A 411 5.68 -30.99 -1.94
N GLN A 412 5.15 -31.47 -3.08
CA GLN A 412 5.23 -32.89 -3.42
C GLN A 412 6.69 -33.33 -3.57
N PRO A 413 7.10 -34.50 -3.02
CA PRO A 413 8.51 -34.89 -2.95
C PRO A 413 9.29 -34.79 -4.26
N GLU A 414 8.68 -35.23 -5.37
CA GLU A 414 9.31 -35.24 -6.69
C GLU A 414 9.46 -33.82 -7.25
N ARG A 415 8.43 -32.97 -7.09
CA ARG A 415 8.40 -31.60 -7.59
C ARG A 415 9.27 -30.66 -6.80
N LEU A 416 9.28 -30.81 -5.47
CA LEU A 416 10.07 -29.98 -4.55
C LEU A 416 11.55 -29.97 -4.95
N LYS A 417 12.11 -31.16 -5.21
CA LYS A 417 13.49 -31.31 -5.67
C LYS A 417 13.66 -30.88 -7.13
N ARG A 418 12.75 -31.29 -8.02
CA ARG A 418 12.78 -30.96 -9.46
C ARG A 418 12.87 -29.47 -9.71
N PHE A 419 12.02 -28.68 -9.05
CA PHE A 419 11.98 -27.22 -9.23
C PHE A 419 13.15 -26.53 -8.55
N TYR A 420 13.65 -27.05 -7.41
CA TYR A 420 14.90 -26.55 -6.85
C TYR A 420 16.09 -26.76 -7.79
N ASP A 421 16.23 -27.95 -8.38
CA ASP A 421 17.32 -28.23 -9.33
C ASP A 421 17.27 -27.30 -10.55
N ALA A 422 16.06 -26.89 -10.96
CA ALA A 422 15.84 -25.88 -12.00
C ALA A 422 16.34 -24.49 -11.58
N VAL A 423 15.95 -24.01 -10.39
CA VAL A 423 16.44 -22.73 -9.82
C VAL A 423 17.96 -22.76 -9.62
N ARG A 424 18.50 -23.83 -9.02
CA ARG A 424 19.93 -23.99 -8.74
C ARG A 424 20.79 -23.93 -9.99
N GLY A 425 20.30 -24.47 -11.11
CA GLY A 425 21.01 -24.52 -12.39
C GLY A 425 22.43 -25.10 -12.26
N LYS A 426 23.39 -24.57 -13.05
CA LYS A 426 24.79 -25.04 -13.06
C LYS A 426 25.78 -24.08 -12.37
N ILE A 427 25.48 -22.80 -12.42
CA ILE A 427 26.30 -21.72 -11.84
C ILE A 427 25.46 -21.15 -10.72
N THR A 428 25.96 -20.98 -9.51
CA THR A 428 25.18 -20.46 -8.36
C THR A 428 25.51 -18.99 -8.06
N SER A 429 26.67 -18.50 -8.53
CA SER A 429 27.14 -17.14 -8.32
C SER A 429 26.78 -16.19 -9.49
N PRO A 430 26.41 -14.93 -9.22
CA PRO A 430 26.18 -14.36 -7.89
C PRO A 430 24.92 -14.95 -7.22
N GLY A 431 24.99 -15.12 -5.90
CA GLY A 431 23.86 -15.59 -5.09
C GLY A 431 22.76 -14.52 -4.92
N PRO A 432 21.52 -14.92 -4.55
CA PRO A 432 20.37 -14.03 -4.54
C PRO A 432 20.38 -12.96 -3.43
N ALA A 433 21.33 -13.05 -2.50
CA ALA A 433 21.54 -12.09 -1.41
C ALA A 433 22.79 -11.20 -1.60
N ARG A 434 23.45 -11.28 -2.76
CA ARG A 434 24.60 -10.40 -3.07
C ARG A 434 24.19 -8.94 -3.29
N PRO A 435 23.09 -8.60 -3.99
CA PRO A 435 22.69 -7.21 -4.20
C PRO A 435 22.14 -6.56 -2.93
N VAL A 436 21.88 -5.24 -2.99
CA VAL A 436 21.25 -4.48 -1.89
C VAL A 436 19.78 -4.88 -1.71
N PHE A 437 19.10 -5.28 -2.78
CA PHE A 437 17.75 -5.86 -2.76
C PHE A 437 17.78 -7.35 -3.10
N ARG A 438 16.77 -8.08 -2.65
CA ARG A 438 16.63 -9.51 -2.95
C ARG A 438 16.42 -9.71 -4.46
N SER A 439 17.25 -10.51 -5.12
CA SER A 439 17.12 -10.78 -6.56
C SER A 439 16.31 -12.04 -6.86
N SER A 440 15.44 -12.47 -5.95
CA SER A 440 14.54 -13.62 -6.08
C SER A 440 13.09 -13.21 -6.32
N THR A 441 12.87 -11.99 -6.80
CA THR A 441 11.54 -11.40 -7.06
C THR A 441 10.65 -12.32 -7.87
N GLU A 442 11.17 -12.84 -8.98
CA GLU A 442 10.42 -13.70 -9.91
C GLU A 442 10.06 -15.05 -9.30
N LEU A 443 10.91 -15.59 -8.43
CA LEU A 443 10.61 -16.80 -7.68
C LEU A 443 9.45 -16.58 -6.71
N MET A 444 9.43 -15.43 -6.03
CA MET A 444 8.32 -15.05 -5.16
C MET A 444 7.02 -14.83 -5.94
N LEU A 445 7.07 -14.09 -7.06
CA LEU A 445 5.91 -13.85 -7.91
C LEU A 445 5.34 -15.15 -8.49
N LEU A 446 6.19 -16.04 -9.00
CA LEU A 446 5.77 -17.33 -9.53
C LEU A 446 5.08 -18.18 -8.45
N THR A 447 5.71 -18.34 -7.28
CA THR A 447 5.17 -19.21 -6.21
C THR A 447 3.86 -18.68 -5.63
N THR A 448 3.67 -17.36 -5.57
CA THR A 448 2.44 -16.73 -5.05
C THR A 448 1.32 -16.61 -6.08
N SER A 449 1.66 -16.54 -7.38
CA SER A 449 0.67 -16.36 -8.46
C SER A 449 0.32 -17.65 -9.21
N LEU A 450 1.04 -18.75 -8.97
CA LEU A 450 0.79 -20.02 -9.62
C LEU A 450 -0.60 -20.55 -9.23
N ARG A 451 -1.49 -20.64 -10.23
CA ARG A 451 -2.85 -21.17 -10.06
C ARG A 451 -2.85 -22.69 -10.26
N ILE A 452 -3.58 -23.38 -9.39
CA ILE A 452 -3.80 -24.83 -9.47
C ILE A 452 -5.28 -25.07 -9.77
N ASP A 453 -5.55 -25.79 -10.85
CA ASP A 453 -6.91 -26.17 -11.24
C ASP A 453 -7.49 -27.23 -10.28
N SER A 454 -8.81 -27.44 -10.34
CA SER A 454 -9.50 -28.43 -9.51
C SER A 454 -8.99 -29.87 -9.68
N ASN A 455 -8.25 -30.15 -10.74
CA ASN A 455 -7.59 -31.44 -11.00
C ASN A 455 -6.20 -31.57 -10.32
N GLY A 456 -5.75 -30.55 -9.60
CA GLY A 456 -4.45 -30.52 -8.92
C GLY A 456 -3.25 -30.25 -9.84
N GLN A 457 -3.48 -29.83 -11.09
CA GLN A 457 -2.43 -29.43 -12.03
C GLN A 457 -2.32 -27.90 -12.15
N PRO A 458 -1.16 -27.37 -12.54
CA PRO A 458 -1.02 -25.95 -12.83
C PRO A 458 -1.93 -25.53 -13.98
N HIS A 459 -2.62 -24.40 -13.80
CA HIS A 459 -3.33 -23.74 -14.90
C HIS A 459 -2.31 -23.27 -15.94
N VAL A 460 -2.50 -23.67 -17.20
CA VAL A 460 -1.64 -23.28 -18.32
C VAL A 460 -2.51 -22.57 -19.35
N PRO A 461 -2.38 -21.23 -19.52
CA PRO A 461 -3.19 -20.48 -20.47
C PRO A 461 -3.01 -20.99 -21.91
N GLY A 462 -4.13 -21.21 -22.60
CA GLY A 462 -4.14 -21.91 -23.89
C GLY A 462 -3.91 -23.41 -23.72
N ASP A 463 -2.70 -23.88 -24.02
CA ASP A 463 -2.25 -25.25 -23.78
C ASP A 463 -0.71 -25.34 -23.79
N ILE A 464 -0.16 -26.50 -23.43
CA ILE A 464 1.29 -26.74 -23.42
C ILE A 464 1.96 -26.59 -24.79
N GLU A 465 1.23 -26.79 -25.91
CA GLU A 465 1.79 -26.68 -27.27
C GLU A 465 2.09 -25.23 -27.64
N VAL A 466 1.25 -24.29 -27.19
CA VAL A 466 1.48 -22.86 -27.34
C VAL A 466 2.80 -22.46 -26.67
N TRP A 467 3.00 -22.86 -25.41
CA TRP A 467 4.23 -22.58 -24.65
C TRP A 467 5.43 -23.30 -25.23
N ARG A 468 5.27 -24.55 -25.66
CA ARG A 468 6.33 -25.28 -26.38
C ARG A 468 6.78 -24.50 -27.62
N THR A 469 5.83 -23.98 -28.38
CA THR A 469 6.11 -23.20 -29.60
C THR A 469 6.83 -21.90 -29.30
N LEU A 470 6.42 -21.17 -28.26
CA LEU A 470 7.11 -19.97 -27.77
C LEU A 470 8.59 -20.27 -27.52
N PHE A 471 8.90 -21.33 -26.76
CA PHE A 471 10.27 -21.67 -26.40
C PHE A 471 11.10 -22.31 -27.53
N ILE A 472 10.48 -22.77 -28.62
CA ILE A 472 11.20 -23.34 -29.78
C ILE A 472 11.44 -22.29 -30.87
N ARG A 473 10.40 -21.55 -31.25
CA ARG A 473 10.43 -20.69 -32.45
C ARG A 473 10.75 -19.24 -32.16
N HIS A 474 10.50 -18.75 -30.94
CA HIS A 474 10.79 -17.39 -30.46
C HIS A 474 10.38 -16.27 -31.44
N PRO A 475 9.26 -15.56 -31.20
CA PRO A 475 8.82 -14.50 -32.13
C PRO A 475 9.81 -13.32 -32.25
N HIS A 476 10.63 -13.04 -31.22
CA HIS A 476 11.45 -11.81 -31.15
C HIS A 476 12.95 -12.02 -30.81
N GLY A 477 13.50 -13.23 -30.94
CA GLY A 477 14.92 -13.47 -30.62
C GLY A 477 15.32 -14.93 -30.39
N LYS A 478 16.31 -15.18 -29.53
CA LYS A 478 16.69 -16.53 -29.07
C LYS A 478 16.62 -16.58 -27.54
N TYR A 479 15.80 -17.46 -26.95
CA TYR A 479 15.96 -17.79 -25.53
C TYR A 479 17.18 -18.69 -25.32
N ASP A 480 17.41 -19.04 -24.06
CA ASP A 480 18.43 -19.99 -23.64
C ASP A 480 18.37 -21.28 -24.49
N GLY A 481 19.49 -21.64 -25.12
CA GLY A 481 19.57 -22.79 -26.02
C GLY A 481 19.39 -24.14 -25.32
N ARG A 482 19.50 -24.22 -23.99
CA ARG A 482 19.13 -25.40 -23.21
C ARG A 482 17.61 -25.49 -23.07
N LEU A 483 16.95 -24.39 -22.70
CA LEU A 483 15.48 -24.34 -22.60
C LEU A 483 14.81 -24.61 -23.96
N THR A 484 15.37 -24.07 -25.04
CA THR A 484 14.90 -24.34 -26.40
C THR A 484 14.98 -25.84 -26.74
N ARG A 485 16.07 -26.51 -26.34
CA ARG A 485 16.21 -27.97 -26.55
C ARG A 485 15.26 -28.78 -25.66
N SER A 486 15.11 -28.43 -24.38
CA SER A 486 14.17 -29.13 -23.50
C SER A 486 12.72 -28.95 -23.93
N ALA A 487 12.37 -27.78 -24.47
CA ALA A 487 11.01 -27.50 -24.94
C ALA A 487 10.54 -28.54 -25.97
N SER A 488 11.43 -29.00 -26.86
CA SER A 488 11.10 -30.05 -27.84
C SER A 488 10.59 -31.37 -27.23
N THR A 489 10.83 -31.60 -25.93
CA THR A 489 10.43 -32.82 -25.22
C THR A 489 9.32 -32.61 -24.19
N TRP A 490 8.82 -31.39 -24.00
CA TRP A 490 7.78 -31.09 -22.99
C TRP A 490 6.49 -31.84 -23.29
N ARG A 491 5.89 -32.51 -22.30
CA ARG A 491 4.63 -33.25 -22.43
C ARG A 491 3.63 -32.91 -21.33
N THR A 492 4.07 -32.28 -20.25
CA THR A 492 3.29 -32.05 -19.04
C THR A 492 3.41 -30.59 -18.59
N ASN A 493 2.45 -30.12 -17.79
CA ASN A 493 2.47 -28.76 -17.23
C ASN A 493 3.68 -28.58 -16.31
N ASP A 494 4.12 -29.64 -15.61
CA ASP A 494 5.33 -29.62 -14.79
C ASP A 494 6.60 -29.25 -15.60
N ASP A 495 6.66 -29.59 -16.90
CA ASP A 495 7.81 -29.26 -17.76
C ASP A 495 7.90 -27.74 -18.02
N LEU A 496 6.75 -27.08 -18.18
CA LEU A 496 6.68 -25.62 -18.31
C LEU A 496 7.01 -24.95 -16.96
N VAL A 497 6.42 -25.43 -15.87
CA VAL A 497 6.67 -24.87 -14.53
C VAL A 497 8.15 -25.00 -14.16
N GLU A 498 8.80 -26.13 -14.45
CA GLU A 498 10.25 -26.29 -14.27
C GLU A 498 11.05 -25.23 -15.05
N ALA A 499 10.64 -24.94 -16.29
CA ALA A 499 11.30 -23.91 -17.10
C ALA A 499 11.13 -22.49 -16.52
N LEU A 500 9.95 -22.17 -15.97
CA LEU A 500 9.69 -20.89 -15.31
C LEU A 500 10.53 -20.73 -14.01
N PHE A 501 10.65 -21.80 -13.21
CA PHE A 501 11.59 -21.84 -12.07
C PHE A 501 13.04 -21.63 -12.51
N ALA A 502 13.46 -22.27 -13.61
CA ALA A 502 14.80 -22.08 -14.17
C ALA A 502 15.07 -20.66 -14.67
N LEU A 503 14.04 -19.91 -15.02
CA LEU A 503 14.16 -18.51 -15.46
C LEU A 503 14.18 -17.52 -14.29
N SER A 504 13.55 -17.86 -13.16
CA SER A 504 13.42 -17.00 -11.96
C SER A 504 14.75 -16.56 -11.32
N ARG A 505 15.85 -17.17 -11.75
CA ARG A 505 17.22 -16.89 -11.29
C ARG A 505 18.00 -15.91 -12.16
N LYS A 506 17.42 -15.45 -13.27
CA LYS A 506 18.10 -14.56 -14.22
C LYS A 506 17.95 -13.12 -13.75
N THR A 507 19.04 -12.35 -13.83
CA THR A 507 19.06 -10.94 -13.44
C THR A 507 18.60 -10.00 -14.56
N VAL A 508 18.28 -10.55 -15.73
CA VAL A 508 17.74 -9.83 -16.91
C VAL A 508 16.26 -10.17 -17.06
N GLU A 509 15.53 -9.31 -17.76
CA GLU A 509 14.08 -9.43 -17.95
C GLU A 509 13.62 -10.85 -18.36
N ASN A 510 12.80 -11.47 -17.52
CA ASN A 510 12.19 -12.77 -17.75
C ASN A 510 10.84 -12.63 -18.44
N GLU A 511 10.88 -12.28 -19.72
CA GLU A 511 9.69 -12.12 -20.56
C GLU A 511 8.74 -13.33 -20.52
N PRO A 512 9.18 -14.60 -20.61
CA PRO A 512 8.26 -15.74 -20.56
C PRO A 512 7.46 -15.83 -19.25
N LEU A 513 8.07 -15.51 -18.12
CA LEU A 513 7.35 -15.49 -16.85
C LEU A 513 6.35 -14.34 -16.80
N LYS A 514 6.72 -13.14 -17.23
CA LYS A 514 5.79 -12.00 -17.28
C LYS A 514 4.58 -12.31 -18.17
N ILE A 515 4.81 -12.90 -19.35
CA ILE A 515 3.75 -13.38 -20.24
C ILE A 515 2.88 -14.42 -19.52
N PHE A 516 3.48 -15.39 -18.83
CA PHE A 516 2.74 -16.43 -18.11
C PHE A 516 1.84 -15.85 -17.03
N LEU A 517 2.36 -14.91 -16.23
CA LEU A 517 1.58 -14.23 -15.19
C LEU A 517 0.44 -13.41 -15.81
N ALA A 518 0.72 -12.58 -16.82
CA ALA A 518 -0.29 -11.77 -17.50
C ALA A 518 -1.40 -12.63 -18.11
N LEU A 519 -1.08 -13.71 -18.82
CA LEU A 519 -2.09 -14.59 -19.41
C LEU A 519 -2.87 -15.39 -18.36
N ASN A 520 -2.25 -15.77 -17.24
CA ASN A 520 -2.96 -16.38 -16.11
C ASN A 520 -4.01 -15.43 -15.52
N ASP A 521 -3.71 -14.14 -15.49
CA ASP A 521 -4.60 -13.10 -14.99
C ASP A 521 -5.68 -12.75 -16.02
N VAL A 522 -5.37 -12.73 -17.32
CA VAL A 522 -6.40 -12.64 -18.39
C VAL A 522 -7.39 -13.80 -18.28
N ASP A 523 -6.91 -15.01 -17.97
CA ASP A 523 -7.76 -16.19 -17.73
C ASP A 523 -8.51 -16.18 -16.40
N ARG A 524 -8.17 -15.27 -15.47
CA ARG A 524 -8.74 -15.25 -14.13
C ARG A 524 -10.19 -14.80 -14.18
N GLY A 525 -11.08 -15.57 -13.56
CA GLY A 525 -12.51 -15.26 -13.52
C GLY A 525 -13.27 -15.46 -14.84
N ARG A 526 -12.62 -15.91 -15.93
CA ARG A 526 -13.32 -16.24 -17.18
C ARG A 526 -14.16 -17.50 -17.02
N ALA A 527 -15.36 -17.50 -17.59
CA ALA A 527 -16.23 -18.69 -17.63
C ALA A 527 -15.61 -19.84 -18.43
N LYS A 528 -14.77 -19.52 -19.43
CA LYS A 528 -13.97 -20.48 -20.20
C LYS A 528 -12.55 -19.93 -20.32
N PRO A 529 -11.52 -20.77 -20.08
CA PRO A 529 -10.14 -20.39 -20.39
C PRO A 529 -9.97 -19.94 -21.84
N ILE A 530 -9.02 -19.04 -22.09
CA ILE A 530 -8.68 -18.60 -23.44
C ILE A 530 -8.25 -19.79 -24.31
N SER A 531 -8.62 -19.73 -25.58
CA SER A 531 -8.23 -20.71 -26.58
C SER A 531 -6.71 -20.68 -26.84
N PRO A 532 -6.12 -21.79 -27.32
CA PRO A 532 -4.73 -21.80 -27.78
C PRO A 532 -4.44 -20.76 -28.87
N GLN A 533 -5.43 -20.42 -29.69
CA GLN A 533 -5.32 -19.41 -30.75
C GLN A 533 -5.18 -18.01 -30.16
N LEU A 534 -6.04 -17.64 -29.19
CA LEU A 534 -5.94 -16.36 -28.52
C LEU A 534 -4.65 -16.27 -27.70
N ALA A 535 -4.30 -17.31 -26.94
CA ALA A 535 -3.05 -17.36 -26.17
C ALA A 535 -1.82 -17.14 -27.07
N SER A 536 -1.75 -17.82 -28.22
CA SER A 536 -0.67 -17.64 -29.21
C SER A 536 -0.59 -16.20 -29.73
N ARG A 537 -1.75 -15.57 -29.99
CA ARG A 537 -1.83 -14.18 -30.46
C ARG A 537 -1.34 -13.20 -29.40
N LEU A 538 -1.74 -13.39 -28.14
CA LEU A 538 -1.28 -12.57 -27.01
C LEU A 538 0.23 -12.73 -26.79
N ILE A 539 0.75 -13.96 -26.80
CA ILE A 539 2.19 -14.21 -26.66
C ILE A 539 2.99 -13.48 -27.76
N ALA A 540 2.55 -13.56 -29.02
CA ALA A 540 3.24 -12.91 -30.13
C ALA A 540 3.23 -11.37 -30.02
N GLY A 541 2.12 -10.81 -29.50
CA GLY A 541 1.91 -9.37 -29.37
C GLY A 541 2.42 -8.75 -28.06
N TYR A 542 2.88 -9.55 -27.09
CA TYR A 542 3.17 -9.09 -25.73
C TYR A 542 4.13 -7.90 -25.67
N ARG A 543 5.22 -7.91 -26.43
CA ARG A 543 6.19 -6.81 -26.42
C ARG A 543 5.61 -5.47 -26.89
N ALA A 544 4.61 -5.49 -27.76
CA ALA A 544 3.97 -4.28 -28.28
C ALA A 544 2.73 -3.87 -27.47
N TYR A 545 1.97 -4.84 -26.94
CA TYR A 545 0.64 -4.60 -26.38
C TYR A 545 0.44 -5.19 -24.98
N GLY A 546 1.48 -5.75 -24.34
CA GLY A 546 1.37 -6.46 -23.08
C GLY A 546 0.82 -5.60 -21.94
N ALA A 547 1.17 -4.31 -21.90
CA ALA A 547 0.61 -3.35 -20.94
C ALA A 547 -0.92 -3.22 -21.06
N GLN A 548 -1.46 -3.42 -22.27
CA GLN A 548 -2.90 -3.34 -22.53
C GLN A 548 -3.67 -4.56 -22.02
N TYR A 549 -2.99 -5.66 -21.64
CA TYR A 549 -3.66 -6.90 -21.20
C TYR A 549 -4.38 -6.71 -19.86
N VAL A 550 -4.05 -5.64 -19.14
CA VAL A 550 -4.77 -5.20 -17.94
C VAL A 550 -6.27 -4.98 -18.20
N ILE A 551 -6.64 -4.57 -19.41
CA ILE A 551 -8.04 -4.38 -19.83
C ILE A 551 -8.76 -5.73 -19.84
N PHE A 552 -8.12 -6.77 -20.36
CA PHE A 552 -8.71 -8.10 -20.50
C PHE A 552 -8.79 -8.84 -19.17
N ALA A 553 -7.75 -8.70 -18.33
CA ALA A 553 -7.74 -9.25 -16.98
C ALA A 553 -8.74 -8.55 -16.05
N SER A 554 -9.01 -7.25 -16.26
CA SER A 554 -10.01 -6.50 -15.50
C SER A 554 -11.46 -6.81 -15.92
N SER A 555 -11.67 -7.34 -17.13
CA SER A 555 -13.00 -7.62 -17.68
C SER A 555 -13.07 -9.03 -18.28
N PRO A 556 -13.16 -10.08 -17.43
CA PRO A 556 -13.15 -11.47 -17.88
C PRO A 556 -14.37 -11.89 -18.71
N SER A 557 -15.40 -11.05 -18.77
CA SER A 557 -16.59 -11.19 -19.62
C SER A 557 -16.28 -11.00 -21.12
N LEU A 558 -15.19 -10.30 -21.46
CA LEU A 558 -14.83 -10.00 -22.85
C LEU A 558 -14.63 -11.27 -23.67
N SER A 559 -15.27 -11.32 -24.83
CA SER A 559 -15.14 -12.41 -25.78
C SER A 559 -13.79 -12.38 -26.49
N GLU A 560 -13.32 -13.55 -26.96
CA GLU A 560 -12.08 -13.61 -27.74
C GLU A 560 -12.15 -12.81 -29.04
N ALA A 561 -13.35 -12.63 -29.59
CA ALA A 561 -13.59 -11.80 -30.77
C ALA A 561 -13.35 -10.32 -30.48
N SER A 562 -13.87 -9.81 -29.36
CA SER A 562 -13.64 -8.44 -28.90
C SER A 562 -12.17 -8.17 -28.61
N ILE A 563 -11.49 -9.09 -27.92
CA ILE A 563 -10.04 -9.01 -27.66
C ILE A 563 -9.26 -8.99 -28.98
N GLY A 564 -9.61 -9.89 -29.91
CA GLY A 564 -9.00 -9.94 -31.23
C GLY A 564 -9.16 -8.61 -32.00
N HIS A 565 -10.37 -8.06 -32.03
CA HIS A 565 -10.68 -6.80 -32.71
C HIS A 565 -9.91 -5.62 -32.08
N PHE A 566 -9.82 -5.55 -30.75
CA PHE A 566 -9.01 -4.54 -30.07
C PHE A 566 -7.54 -4.57 -30.53
N LEU A 567 -6.93 -5.77 -30.56
CA LEU A 567 -5.55 -5.93 -31.02
C LEU A 567 -5.37 -5.59 -32.51
N ASP A 568 -6.40 -5.78 -33.34
CA ASP A 568 -6.37 -5.37 -34.75
C ASP A 568 -6.39 -3.84 -34.88
N ILE A 569 -7.17 -3.13 -34.04
CA ILE A 569 -7.16 -1.67 -33.96
C ILE A 569 -5.78 -1.18 -33.50
N CYS A 570 -5.20 -1.76 -32.45
CA CYS A 570 -3.86 -1.40 -31.98
C CYS A 570 -2.82 -1.48 -33.11
N ALA A 571 -2.82 -2.58 -33.86
CA ALA A 571 -1.91 -2.76 -34.99
C ALA A 571 -2.16 -1.78 -36.14
N GLN A 572 -3.42 -1.46 -36.45
CA GLN A 572 -3.74 -0.51 -37.52
C GLN A 572 -3.37 0.92 -37.14
N THR A 573 -3.73 1.36 -35.94
CA THR A 573 -3.43 2.72 -35.46
C THR A 573 -1.93 2.96 -35.30
N SER A 574 -1.17 1.94 -34.87
CA SER A 574 0.31 2.00 -34.84
C SER A 574 0.93 2.31 -36.21
N ASN A 575 0.28 1.89 -37.31
CA ASN A 575 0.75 2.06 -38.68
C ASN A 575 0.31 3.38 -39.34
N LEU A 576 -0.41 4.25 -38.64
CA LEU A 576 -0.75 5.59 -39.15
C LEU A 576 0.51 6.43 -39.32
N HIS A 577 0.68 7.02 -40.52
CA HIS A 577 1.86 7.84 -40.84
C HIS A 577 1.76 9.28 -40.32
N ASP A 578 0.56 9.86 -40.30
CA ASP A 578 0.33 11.18 -39.72
C ASP A 578 0.30 11.07 -38.19
N GLN A 579 1.34 11.61 -37.55
CA GLN A 579 1.51 11.53 -36.10
C GLN A 579 0.45 12.34 -35.32
N SER A 580 -0.11 13.42 -35.92
CA SER A 580 -1.17 14.19 -35.27
C SER A 580 -2.46 13.38 -35.25
N LEU A 581 -2.89 12.87 -36.42
CA LEU A 581 -4.04 11.98 -36.52
C LEU A 581 -3.88 10.73 -35.65
N LYS A 582 -2.68 10.15 -35.62
CA LYS A 582 -2.38 9.00 -34.79
C LYS A 582 -2.57 9.31 -33.30
N ALA A 583 -2.04 10.43 -32.82
CA ALA A 583 -2.17 10.84 -31.42
C ALA A 583 -3.64 11.13 -31.03
N ASP A 584 -4.40 11.79 -31.90
CA ASP A 584 -5.82 12.09 -31.67
C ASP A 584 -6.67 10.81 -31.69
N THR A 585 -6.39 9.90 -32.63
CA THR A 585 -7.04 8.57 -32.70
C THR A 585 -6.78 7.76 -31.43
N ILE A 586 -5.51 7.66 -31.00
CA ILE A 586 -5.13 6.90 -29.80
C ILE A 586 -5.77 7.52 -28.56
N GLY A 587 -5.68 8.84 -28.41
CA GLY A 587 -6.21 9.54 -27.25
C GLY A 587 -7.72 9.39 -27.12
N ALA A 588 -8.47 9.57 -28.20
CA ALA A 588 -9.92 9.37 -28.20
C ALA A 588 -10.30 7.90 -27.95
N PHE A 589 -9.64 6.96 -28.64
CA PHE A 589 -9.89 5.52 -28.51
C PHE A 589 -9.65 5.01 -27.09
N GLN A 590 -8.45 5.23 -26.55
CA GLN A 590 -8.09 4.77 -25.22
C GLN A 590 -8.93 5.47 -24.16
N SER A 591 -9.30 6.74 -24.34
CA SER A 591 -10.15 7.43 -23.37
C SER A 591 -11.52 6.77 -23.23
N LEU A 592 -12.13 6.40 -24.36
CA LEU A 592 -13.43 5.72 -24.36
C LEU A 592 -13.33 4.33 -23.74
N VAL A 593 -12.27 3.58 -24.03
CA VAL A 593 -12.00 2.26 -23.44
C VAL A 593 -11.82 2.34 -21.92
N GLU A 594 -11.07 3.34 -21.44
CA GLU A 594 -10.89 3.55 -20.00
C GLU A 594 -12.17 4.03 -19.31
N LEU A 595 -12.96 4.90 -19.96
CA LEU A 595 -14.28 5.29 -19.45
C LEU A 595 -15.22 4.09 -19.35
N TRP A 596 -15.23 3.20 -20.36
CA TRP A 596 -15.93 1.92 -20.29
C TRP A 596 -15.44 1.09 -19.10
N GLY A 597 -14.12 0.94 -18.93
CA GLY A 597 -13.53 0.22 -17.82
C GLY A 597 -13.95 0.75 -16.45
N ILE A 598 -14.01 2.08 -16.28
CA ILE A 598 -14.52 2.72 -15.05
C ILE A 598 -15.99 2.34 -14.81
N LEU A 599 -16.84 2.44 -15.83
CA LEU A 599 -18.28 2.15 -15.70
C LEU A 599 -18.56 0.67 -15.41
N CYS A 600 -17.76 -0.26 -15.96
CA CYS A 600 -17.82 -1.68 -15.63
C CYS A 600 -17.39 -1.94 -14.17
N ARG A 601 -16.26 -1.36 -13.73
CA ARG A 601 -15.80 -1.48 -12.33
C ARG A 601 -16.81 -0.96 -11.32
N GLN A 602 -17.50 0.12 -11.66
CA GLN A 602 -18.57 0.71 -10.84
C GLN A 602 -19.92 0.00 -10.99
N ASN A 603 -19.99 -1.12 -11.74
CA ASN A 603 -21.21 -1.85 -12.07
C ASN A 603 -22.33 -0.97 -12.66
N SER A 604 -21.95 0.16 -13.29
CA SER A 604 -22.88 1.04 -14.02
C SER A 604 -23.22 0.46 -15.40
N ILE A 605 -22.26 -0.27 -16.00
CA ILE A 605 -22.52 -1.20 -17.09
C ILE A 605 -22.57 -2.60 -16.48
N PRO A 606 -23.69 -3.34 -16.55
CA PRO A 606 -23.79 -4.69 -16.01
C PRO A 606 -22.84 -5.66 -16.71
N ALA A 607 -22.32 -6.64 -15.98
CA ALA A 607 -21.40 -7.67 -16.49
C ALA A 607 -21.88 -8.38 -17.78
N ALA A 608 -23.20 -8.54 -17.94
CA ALA A 608 -23.80 -9.16 -19.12
C ALA A 608 -23.70 -8.30 -20.40
N ASP A 609 -23.61 -6.97 -20.25
CA ASP A 609 -23.59 -5.99 -21.34
C ASP A 609 -22.17 -5.50 -21.66
N GLU A 610 -21.17 -5.87 -20.85
CA GLU A 610 -19.78 -5.43 -20.97
C GLU A 610 -19.19 -5.69 -22.36
N ASP A 611 -19.22 -6.95 -22.83
CA ASP A 611 -18.66 -7.35 -24.13
C ASP A 611 -19.38 -6.70 -25.32
N ALA A 612 -20.71 -6.68 -25.29
CA ALA A 612 -21.51 -6.08 -26.36
C ALA A 612 -21.27 -4.57 -26.46
N THR A 613 -21.16 -3.89 -25.31
CA THR A 613 -20.85 -2.46 -25.23
C THR A 613 -19.43 -2.21 -25.75
N PHE A 614 -18.45 -2.98 -25.29
CA PHE A 614 -17.06 -2.85 -25.71
C PHE A 614 -16.90 -3.04 -27.22
N ALA A 615 -17.48 -4.10 -27.79
CA ALA A 615 -17.43 -4.37 -29.23
C ALA A 615 -18.03 -3.22 -30.04
N LYS A 616 -19.17 -2.67 -29.60
CA LYS A 616 -19.82 -1.52 -30.26
C LYS A 616 -19.00 -0.23 -30.12
N LEU A 617 -18.33 -0.05 -28.99
CA LEU A 617 -17.52 1.12 -28.66
C LEU A 617 -16.27 1.21 -29.54
N ILE A 618 -15.58 0.09 -29.74
CA ILE A 618 -14.29 0.07 -30.48
C ILE A 618 -14.47 0.01 -32.00
N ALA A 619 -15.59 -0.53 -32.50
CA ALA A 619 -15.82 -0.76 -33.93
C ALA A 619 -15.60 0.48 -34.83
N PRO A 620 -15.98 1.71 -34.44
CA PRO A 620 -15.77 2.90 -35.27
C PRO A 620 -14.29 3.28 -35.49
N PHE A 621 -13.37 2.77 -34.67
CA PHE A 621 -11.93 3.08 -34.77
C PHE A 621 -11.17 2.19 -35.75
N ILE A 622 -11.87 1.28 -36.44
CA ILE A 622 -11.27 0.48 -37.50
C ILE A 622 -11.06 1.36 -38.76
N HIS A 623 -9.88 1.26 -39.37
CA HIS A 623 -9.56 1.93 -40.64
C HIS A 623 -9.67 3.47 -40.67
N ILE A 624 -9.42 4.16 -39.56
CA ILE A 624 -9.35 5.64 -39.49
C ILE A 624 -8.30 6.18 -40.49
N LYS A 625 -8.69 7.19 -41.28
CA LYS A 625 -7.84 7.86 -42.28
C LYS A 625 -7.80 9.38 -42.15
N GLN A 626 -8.73 9.98 -41.41
CA GLN A 626 -8.88 11.43 -41.29
C GLN A 626 -9.57 11.82 -39.98
N GLU A 627 -9.35 13.07 -39.54
CA GLU A 627 -9.84 13.59 -38.26
C GLU A 627 -11.37 13.59 -38.11
N THR A 628 -12.12 13.71 -39.21
CA THR A 628 -13.59 13.66 -39.15
C THR A 628 -14.09 12.31 -38.63
N GLU A 629 -13.40 11.23 -38.97
CA GLU A 629 -13.74 9.87 -38.53
C GLU A 629 -13.42 9.68 -37.05
N VAL A 630 -12.32 10.28 -36.56
CA VAL A 630 -11.97 10.30 -35.12
C VAL A 630 -13.05 11.03 -34.33
N PHE A 631 -13.51 12.18 -34.81
CA PHE A 631 -14.58 12.94 -34.18
C PHE A 631 -15.89 12.14 -34.11
N ASP A 632 -16.31 11.55 -35.24
CA ASP A 632 -17.55 10.76 -35.32
C ASP A 632 -17.47 9.52 -34.41
N ALA A 633 -16.31 8.83 -34.39
CA ALA A 633 -16.05 7.70 -33.50
C ALA A 633 -16.09 8.12 -32.01
N GLY A 634 -15.44 9.22 -31.65
CA GLY A 634 -15.44 9.78 -30.29
C GLY A 634 -16.84 10.13 -29.81
N ARG A 635 -17.62 10.86 -30.63
CA ARG A 635 -19.01 11.23 -30.31
C ARG A 635 -19.90 10.00 -30.17
N SER A 636 -19.81 9.07 -31.12
CA SER A 636 -20.57 7.82 -31.07
C SER A 636 -20.23 7.00 -29.84
N GLY A 637 -18.96 6.99 -29.41
CA GLY A 637 -18.55 6.26 -28.21
C GLY A 637 -19.16 6.83 -26.94
N VAL A 638 -19.22 8.16 -26.79
CA VAL A 638 -19.94 8.81 -25.66
C VAL A 638 -21.40 8.37 -25.63
N ASP A 639 -22.09 8.39 -26.77
CA ASP A 639 -23.49 7.97 -26.86
C ASP A 639 -23.67 6.47 -26.52
N VAL A 640 -22.71 5.61 -26.91
CA VAL A 640 -22.71 4.18 -26.56
C VAL A 640 -22.56 3.96 -25.05
N LEU A 641 -21.64 4.67 -24.39
CA LEU A 641 -21.43 4.57 -22.95
C LEU A 641 -22.66 5.02 -22.16
N LEU A 642 -23.24 6.18 -22.53
CA LEU A 642 -24.43 6.72 -21.88
C LEU A 642 -25.64 5.78 -22.04
N ALA A 643 -25.81 5.18 -23.23
CA ALA A 643 -26.87 4.23 -23.48
C ALA A 643 -26.69 2.93 -22.67
N ALA A 644 -25.47 2.38 -22.63
CA ALA A 644 -25.18 1.15 -21.90
C ALA A 644 -25.34 1.31 -20.37
N ALA A 645 -25.01 2.50 -19.84
CA ALA A 645 -25.17 2.83 -18.42
C ALA A 645 -26.60 3.26 -18.04
N ASN A 646 -27.56 3.23 -18.98
CA ASN A 646 -28.94 3.68 -18.78
C ASN A 646 -29.04 5.11 -18.22
N ALA A 647 -28.21 6.04 -18.72
CA ALA A 647 -28.19 7.43 -18.28
C ALA A 647 -29.52 8.14 -18.59
N ARG A 648 -29.96 9.04 -17.69
CA ARG A 648 -31.23 9.78 -17.83
C ARG A 648 -31.11 10.88 -18.88
N SER A 649 -32.02 10.89 -19.87
CA SER A 649 -31.91 11.72 -21.08
C SER A 649 -32.22 13.22 -20.93
N SER A 650 -32.54 13.73 -19.74
CA SER A 650 -32.94 15.13 -19.53
C SER A 650 -31.78 16.09 -19.24
N ALA A 651 -30.62 15.58 -18.85
CA ALA A 651 -29.40 16.35 -18.54
C ALA A 651 -28.47 16.47 -19.76
N SER A 652 -27.48 17.37 -19.71
CA SER A 652 -26.46 17.47 -20.77
C SER A 652 -25.57 16.23 -20.82
N ARG A 653 -24.89 15.94 -21.95
CA ARG A 653 -24.00 14.75 -22.03
C ARG A 653 -22.84 14.83 -21.06
N GLN A 654 -22.26 16.02 -20.88
CA GLN A 654 -21.21 16.26 -19.89
C GLN A 654 -21.74 15.95 -18.48
N GLU A 655 -22.90 16.48 -18.12
CA GLU A 655 -23.51 16.29 -16.81
C GLU A 655 -23.82 14.82 -16.54
N GLN A 656 -24.42 14.10 -17.51
CA GLN A 656 -24.67 12.67 -17.39
C GLN A 656 -23.37 11.86 -17.16
N MET A 657 -22.29 12.21 -17.87
CA MET A 657 -21.01 11.53 -17.70
C MET A 657 -20.40 11.80 -16.32
N VAL A 658 -20.47 13.04 -15.83
CA VAL A 658 -20.00 13.39 -14.48
C VAL A 658 -20.81 12.66 -13.41
N GLU A 659 -22.13 12.63 -13.52
CA GLU A 659 -22.99 11.88 -12.59
C GLU A 659 -22.64 10.38 -12.58
N LEU A 660 -22.44 9.78 -13.76
CA LEU A 660 -22.03 8.38 -13.86
C LEU A 660 -20.65 8.15 -13.24
N LEU A 661 -19.67 9.03 -13.46
CA LEU A 661 -18.30 8.83 -12.97
C LEU A 661 -18.16 9.07 -11.46
N VAL A 662 -18.72 10.16 -10.94
CA VAL A 662 -18.44 10.65 -9.57
C VAL A 662 -19.67 11.00 -8.75
N GLY A 663 -20.88 10.78 -9.28
CA GLY A 663 -22.13 11.07 -8.59
C GLY A 663 -22.64 12.50 -8.79
N LYS A 664 -23.73 12.85 -8.13
CA LYS A 664 -24.42 14.14 -8.34
C LYS A 664 -23.69 15.31 -7.70
N LEU A 665 -23.85 16.49 -8.29
CA LEU A 665 -23.55 17.75 -7.62
C LEU A 665 -24.45 17.91 -6.38
N ARG A 666 -23.84 18.31 -5.27
CA ARG A 666 -24.57 18.73 -4.07
C ARG A 666 -24.81 20.24 -4.14
N SER A 667 -25.69 20.75 -3.29
CA SER A 667 -25.92 22.19 -3.19
C SER A 667 -24.66 22.90 -2.70
N GLU A 668 -24.35 24.05 -3.30
CA GLU A 668 -23.18 24.87 -2.95
C GLU A 668 -23.12 25.14 -1.44
N GLY A 669 -21.93 24.98 -0.84
CA GLY A 669 -21.68 25.29 0.58
C GLY A 669 -21.69 24.09 1.53
N SER A 670 -22.00 22.86 1.08
CA SER A 670 -21.81 21.67 1.91
C SER A 670 -20.32 21.31 2.03
N ALA A 671 -19.73 21.38 3.22
CA ALA A 671 -18.37 20.92 3.46
C ALA A 671 -18.35 19.44 3.92
N PRO A 672 -17.38 18.61 3.49
CA PRO A 672 -16.42 18.85 2.40
C PRO A 672 -17.08 18.88 1.00
N PRO A 673 -16.40 19.44 -0.03
CA PRO A 673 -16.90 19.46 -1.41
C PRO A 673 -17.31 18.07 -1.93
N SER A 674 -18.30 18.03 -2.82
CA SER A 674 -18.69 16.78 -3.46
C SER A 674 -17.63 16.31 -4.47
N PRO A 675 -17.52 14.99 -4.74
CA PRO A 675 -16.62 14.48 -5.77
C PRO A 675 -16.85 15.12 -7.15
N ALA A 676 -18.11 15.42 -7.49
CA ALA A 676 -18.48 16.11 -8.73
C ALA A 676 -17.98 17.56 -8.78
N GLU A 677 -18.00 18.28 -7.67
CA GLU A 677 -17.44 19.64 -7.59
C GLU A 677 -15.92 19.62 -7.79
N THR A 678 -15.21 18.71 -7.12
CA THR A 678 -13.76 18.53 -7.29
C THR A 678 -13.40 18.14 -8.72
N PHE A 679 -14.14 17.20 -9.30
CA PHE A 679 -13.97 16.77 -10.69
C PHE A 679 -14.10 17.95 -11.66
N LEU A 680 -15.19 18.72 -11.57
CA LEU A 680 -15.45 19.84 -12.46
C LEU A 680 -14.45 20.98 -12.27
N ARG A 681 -13.97 21.19 -11.04
CA ARG A 681 -12.90 22.15 -10.74
C ARG A 681 -11.60 21.78 -11.46
N VAL A 682 -11.21 20.51 -11.45
CA VAL A 682 -10.01 20.05 -12.19
C VAL A 682 -10.21 20.19 -13.69
N PHE A 683 -11.39 19.80 -14.20
CA PHE A 683 -11.73 19.92 -15.61
C PHE A 683 -11.67 21.37 -16.11
N ASP A 684 -12.22 22.32 -15.34
CA ASP A 684 -12.15 23.77 -15.65
C ASP A 684 -10.74 24.34 -15.49
N ALA A 685 -9.97 23.90 -14.48
CA ALA A 685 -8.57 24.31 -14.29
C ALA A 685 -7.69 23.92 -15.49
N GLN A 686 -7.98 22.78 -16.12
CA GLN A 686 -7.37 22.34 -17.38
C GLN A 686 -7.89 23.09 -18.61
N ARG A 687 -8.78 24.09 -18.47
CA ARG A 687 -9.32 24.92 -19.57
C ARG A 687 -9.94 24.08 -20.69
N LEU A 688 -10.62 22.98 -20.35
CA LEU A 688 -11.21 22.04 -21.31
C LEU A 688 -12.60 22.50 -21.77
N LEU A 689 -12.97 22.18 -23.01
CA LEU A 689 -14.30 22.49 -23.53
C LEU A 689 -15.29 21.39 -23.11
N PRO A 690 -16.50 21.72 -22.60
CA PRO A 690 -17.52 20.71 -22.33
C PRO A 690 -17.94 19.95 -23.59
N LEU A 691 -18.26 18.66 -23.46
CA LEU A 691 -18.69 17.81 -24.59
C LEU A 691 -19.86 18.42 -25.37
N ASP A 692 -20.85 18.97 -24.66
CA ASP A 692 -22.03 19.60 -25.27
C ASP A 692 -21.67 20.83 -26.11
N SER A 693 -20.67 21.62 -25.69
CA SER A 693 -20.17 22.77 -26.46
C SER A 693 -19.54 22.30 -27.77
N ILE A 694 -18.71 21.26 -27.72
CA ILE A 694 -18.03 20.70 -28.90
C ILE A 694 -19.05 20.16 -29.91
N PHE A 695 -20.02 19.36 -29.44
CA PHE A 695 -21.05 18.78 -30.30
C PHE A 695 -21.99 19.83 -30.88
N LEU A 696 -22.34 20.86 -30.10
CA LEU A 696 -23.14 21.98 -30.58
C LEU A 696 -22.46 22.73 -31.73
N VAL A 697 -21.14 22.99 -31.64
CA VAL A 697 -20.38 23.63 -32.71
C VAL A 697 -20.38 22.75 -33.97
N ALA A 698 -20.13 21.45 -33.82
CA ALA A 698 -20.16 20.51 -34.94
C ALA A 698 -21.55 20.46 -35.63
N ASP A 699 -22.64 20.46 -34.87
CA ASP A 699 -24.00 20.37 -35.40
C ASP A 699 -24.45 21.66 -36.11
N ARG A 700 -23.92 22.82 -35.69
CA ARG A 700 -24.29 24.14 -36.23
C ARG A 700 -23.35 24.65 -37.32
N ALA A 701 -22.15 24.09 -37.45
CA ALA A 701 -21.21 24.48 -38.50
C ALA A 701 -21.88 24.43 -39.89
N GLY A 702 -21.85 25.55 -40.61
CA GLY A 702 -22.44 25.67 -41.95
C GLY A 702 -23.96 25.76 -42.03
N LYS A 703 -24.69 25.66 -40.90
CA LYS A 703 -26.17 25.64 -40.85
C LYS A 703 -26.78 26.84 -40.10
N GLY A 704 -25.99 27.85 -39.74
CA GLY A 704 -26.44 29.08 -39.07
C GLY A 704 -25.64 29.43 -37.82
N SER A 705 -25.97 30.56 -37.16
CA SER A 705 -25.26 31.03 -35.97
C SER A 705 -25.70 30.27 -34.71
N ILE A 706 -24.73 29.88 -33.88
CA ILE A 706 -24.93 29.61 -32.45
C ILE A 706 -25.48 30.90 -31.80
N ASP A 707 -26.31 30.79 -30.77
CA ASP A 707 -26.79 31.98 -30.07
C ASP A 707 -25.60 32.80 -29.51
N SER A 708 -25.74 34.13 -29.51
CA SER A 708 -24.61 35.02 -29.18
C SER A 708 -24.05 34.81 -27.77
N LYS A 709 -24.86 34.32 -26.82
CA LYS A 709 -24.42 34.08 -25.45
C LYS A 709 -23.56 32.83 -25.38
N THR A 710 -24.01 31.73 -25.99
CA THR A 710 -23.25 30.48 -26.04
C THR A 710 -21.98 30.63 -26.86
N ALA A 711 -22.02 31.31 -28.01
CA ALA A 711 -20.83 31.59 -28.81
C ALA A 711 -19.81 32.43 -28.02
N LYS A 712 -20.28 33.43 -27.26
CA LYS A 712 -19.42 34.22 -26.36
C LYS A 712 -18.78 33.35 -25.28
N ASN A 713 -19.54 32.48 -24.62
CA ASN A 713 -19.01 31.57 -23.59
C ASN A 713 -17.93 30.62 -24.15
N ILE A 714 -18.16 30.04 -25.34
CA ILE A 714 -17.18 29.15 -25.98
C ILE A 714 -15.91 29.95 -26.35
N ASN A 715 -16.05 31.15 -26.92
CA ASN A 715 -14.91 32.01 -27.24
C ASN A 715 -14.14 32.44 -25.97
N GLU A 716 -14.83 32.74 -24.87
CA GLU A 716 -14.17 33.05 -23.59
C GLU A 716 -13.38 31.85 -23.05
N GLN A 717 -13.91 30.63 -23.17
CA GLN A 717 -13.18 29.42 -22.78
C GLN A 717 -11.94 29.18 -23.66
N ILE A 718 -12.05 29.37 -24.97
CA ILE A 718 -10.92 29.23 -25.91
C ILE A 718 -9.88 30.34 -25.65
N ALA A 719 -10.31 31.58 -25.40
CA ALA A 719 -9.40 32.70 -25.10
C ALA A 719 -8.58 32.46 -23.82
N ARG A 720 -9.15 31.81 -22.80
CA ARG A 720 -8.37 31.38 -21.63
C ARG A 720 -7.21 30.48 -22.04
N LEU A 721 -7.33 29.63 -23.06
CA LEU A 721 -6.22 28.78 -23.52
C LEU A 721 -5.06 29.61 -24.11
N GLU A 722 -5.36 30.70 -24.83
CA GLU A 722 -4.38 31.60 -25.44
C GLU A 722 -3.51 32.32 -24.40
N GLU A 723 -4.08 32.68 -23.24
CA GLU A 723 -3.38 33.36 -22.15
C GLU A 723 -2.33 32.49 -21.43
N THR A 724 -2.34 31.17 -21.67
CA THR A 724 -1.44 30.21 -21.03
C THR A 724 -0.04 30.25 -21.66
N GLN A 725 0.77 31.28 -21.42
CA GLN A 725 2.13 31.32 -21.96
C GLN A 725 3.02 30.19 -21.42
N TRP A 726 3.76 29.53 -22.32
CA TRP A 726 4.90 28.68 -21.97
C TRP A 726 6.14 29.57 -21.79
N MET A 727 6.96 29.31 -20.77
CA MET A 727 8.25 29.97 -20.49
C MET A 727 9.32 29.73 -21.60
N ARG A 728 8.97 29.21 -22.78
CA ARG A 728 9.90 28.84 -23.85
C ARG A 728 10.41 30.00 -24.71
N GLY A 729 9.89 31.22 -24.51
CA GLY A 729 10.35 32.40 -25.25
C GLY A 729 11.85 32.70 -25.09
N SER A 730 12.49 32.15 -24.04
CA SER A 730 13.90 32.36 -23.71
C SER A 730 14.86 31.23 -24.12
N LEU A 731 14.37 30.08 -24.63
CA LEU A 731 15.23 28.93 -24.93
C LEU A 731 15.87 29.04 -26.32
N SER A 732 17.16 28.72 -26.39
CA SER A 732 17.95 28.60 -27.63
C SER A 732 17.49 27.43 -28.51
N SER A 733 17.88 27.43 -29.78
CA SER A 733 17.56 26.33 -30.71
C SER A 733 18.20 25.00 -30.31
N GLU A 734 19.36 25.04 -29.64
CA GLU A 734 20.07 23.85 -29.14
C GLU A 734 19.36 23.25 -27.93
N GLU A 735 18.88 24.09 -26.99
CA GLU A 735 18.02 23.65 -25.88
C GLU A 735 16.70 23.06 -26.40
N ARG A 736 16.06 23.68 -27.39
CA ARG A 736 14.84 23.11 -27.99
C ARG A 736 15.06 21.75 -28.65
N ASN A 737 16.25 21.50 -29.20
CA ASN A 737 16.60 20.25 -29.88
C ASN A 737 17.08 19.16 -28.91
N SER A 738 17.76 19.52 -27.81
CA SER A 738 18.08 18.57 -26.73
C SER A 738 16.84 18.15 -25.94
N LEU A 739 15.79 19.00 -25.94
CA LEU A 739 14.47 18.77 -25.37
C LEU A 739 13.48 18.08 -26.34
N SER A 740 13.96 17.20 -27.22
CA SER A 740 13.17 16.56 -28.29
C SER A 740 11.91 15.81 -27.81
N THR A 741 11.81 15.51 -26.52
CA THR A 741 10.67 14.86 -25.89
C THR A 741 9.41 15.75 -25.94
N GLY A 742 8.38 15.24 -26.61
CA GLY A 742 7.04 15.81 -26.74
C GLY A 742 6.92 17.04 -27.64
N TYR A 743 7.64 17.02 -28.77
CA TYR A 743 7.38 17.88 -29.93
C TYR A 743 5.93 17.81 -30.41
N TRP A 744 5.34 16.61 -30.52
CA TRP A 744 3.97 16.42 -31.02
C TRP A 744 2.93 17.02 -30.08
N SER A 745 3.08 16.84 -28.76
CA SER A 745 2.21 17.48 -27.76
C SER A 745 2.26 19.02 -27.82
N ALA A 746 3.44 19.61 -28.07
CA ALA A 746 3.55 21.07 -28.22
C ALA A 746 2.86 21.56 -29.51
N ARG A 747 2.97 20.78 -30.59
CA ARG A 747 2.30 21.09 -31.87
C ARG A 747 0.78 20.98 -31.74
N HIS A 748 0.28 19.99 -31.01
CA HIS A 748 -1.15 19.83 -30.67
C HIS A 748 -1.70 21.07 -29.96
N ILE A 749 -1.05 21.49 -28.87
CA ILE A 749 -1.45 22.68 -28.11
C ILE A 749 -1.45 23.94 -29.00
N GLU A 750 -0.44 24.10 -29.85
CA GLU A 750 -0.34 25.24 -30.76
C GLU A 750 -1.41 25.23 -31.88
N GLN A 751 -1.88 24.05 -32.30
CA GLN A 751 -2.98 23.92 -33.24
C GLN A 751 -4.30 24.35 -32.60
N GLU A 752 -4.58 23.93 -31.37
CA GLU A 752 -5.78 24.35 -30.64
C GLU A 752 -5.80 25.85 -30.32
N ARG A 753 -4.65 26.43 -29.95
CA ARG A 753 -4.54 27.89 -29.73
C ARG A 753 -4.85 28.73 -30.97
N LYS A 754 -4.65 28.17 -32.16
CA LYS A 754 -4.96 28.86 -33.43
C LYS A 754 -6.39 28.62 -33.90
N PHE A 755 -7.21 27.91 -33.12
CA PHE A 755 -8.59 27.63 -33.47
C PHE A 755 -9.42 28.92 -33.48
N ASN A 756 -10.18 29.12 -34.55
CA ASN A 756 -11.03 30.30 -34.72
C ASN A 756 -12.48 29.86 -34.95
N LEU A 757 -13.31 29.97 -33.91
CA LEU A 757 -14.72 29.57 -33.93
C LEU A 757 -15.51 30.28 -35.03
N ASP A 758 -15.37 31.60 -35.17
CA ASP A 758 -16.09 32.38 -36.17
C ASP A 758 -15.73 31.94 -37.60
N GLY A 759 -14.46 31.59 -37.82
CA GLY A 759 -13.98 31.05 -39.09
C GLY A 759 -14.62 29.71 -39.42
N VAL A 760 -14.74 28.82 -38.43
CA VAL A 760 -15.36 27.49 -38.59
C VAL A 760 -16.87 27.60 -38.86
N LEU A 761 -17.58 28.49 -38.16
CA LEU A 761 -19.01 28.68 -38.34
C LEU A 761 -19.36 29.29 -39.72
N LYS A 762 -18.50 30.18 -40.25
CA LYS A 762 -18.74 30.91 -41.51
C LYS A 762 -18.20 30.20 -42.76
N ASN A 763 -17.13 29.39 -42.65
CA ASN A 763 -16.41 28.81 -43.80
C ASN A 763 -16.41 27.27 -43.81
N SER A 764 -17.50 26.62 -43.38
CA SER A 764 -17.60 25.15 -43.29
C SER A 764 -17.46 24.41 -44.63
N GLU A 765 -17.61 25.10 -45.77
CA GLU A 765 -17.45 24.50 -47.10
C GLU A 765 -15.99 24.16 -47.45
N LYS A 766 -15.00 24.78 -46.78
CA LYS A 766 -13.56 24.60 -47.09
C LYS A 766 -12.86 23.55 -46.21
N LYS A 767 -13.33 23.35 -44.99
CA LYS A 767 -12.84 22.34 -44.03
C LYS A 767 -14.00 21.89 -43.15
N ASP A 768 -14.16 20.57 -42.99
CA ASP A 768 -15.16 20.01 -42.10
C ASP A 768 -14.85 20.43 -40.64
N ALA A 769 -15.81 21.05 -39.98
CA ALA A 769 -15.68 21.51 -38.60
C ALA A 769 -15.32 20.37 -37.64
N ARG A 770 -15.80 19.15 -37.91
CA ARG A 770 -15.52 17.96 -37.11
C ARG A 770 -14.04 17.63 -37.09
N ALA A 771 -13.35 17.80 -38.22
CA ALA A 771 -11.89 17.60 -38.30
C ALA A 771 -11.11 18.57 -37.39
N LEU A 772 -11.61 19.80 -37.23
CA LEU A 772 -10.96 20.82 -36.38
C LEU A 772 -11.33 20.67 -34.89
N LEU A 773 -12.41 19.94 -34.60
CA LEU A 773 -12.91 19.68 -33.24
C LEU A 773 -12.45 18.33 -32.67
N ALA A 774 -11.89 17.44 -33.50
CA ALA A 774 -11.37 16.14 -33.04
C ALA A 774 -10.29 16.28 -31.94
N PRO A 775 -9.30 17.19 -32.05
CA PRO A 775 -8.33 17.46 -30.97
C PRO A 775 -9.00 17.86 -29.64
N PHE A 776 -9.96 18.79 -29.69
CA PHE A 776 -10.69 19.25 -28.51
C PHE A 776 -11.54 18.13 -27.88
N LEU A 777 -12.14 17.26 -28.71
CA LEU A 777 -12.88 16.10 -28.23
C LEU A 777 -11.94 15.10 -27.54
N ARG A 778 -10.77 14.81 -28.15
CA ARG A 778 -9.71 13.98 -27.54
C ARG A 778 -9.32 14.54 -26.17
N ASP A 779 -9.00 15.82 -26.08
CA ASP A 779 -8.58 16.47 -24.83
C ASP A 779 -9.67 16.44 -23.76
N SER A 780 -10.93 16.62 -24.15
CA SER A 780 -12.05 16.59 -23.21
C SER A 780 -12.29 15.18 -22.68
N LEU A 781 -12.18 14.14 -23.53
CA LEU A 781 -12.29 12.74 -23.11
C LEU A 781 -11.14 12.33 -22.18
N VAL A 782 -9.90 12.68 -22.53
CA VAL A 782 -8.73 12.45 -21.66
C VAL A 782 -8.90 13.23 -20.34
N GLY A 783 -9.39 14.45 -20.42
CA GLY A 783 -9.65 15.31 -19.27
C GLY A 783 -10.69 14.77 -18.29
N LEU A 784 -11.70 14.04 -18.77
CA LEU A 784 -12.63 13.32 -17.90
C LEU A 784 -11.90 12.27 -17.06
N LEU A 785 -10.96 11.54 -17.65
CA LEU A 785 -10.18 10.51 -16.94
C LEU A 785 -9.20 11.13 -15.94
N TYR A 786 -8.51 12.19 -16.33
CA TYR A 786 -7.62 12.92 -15.44
C TYR A 786 -8.37 13.52 -14.24
N SER A 787 -9.54 14.10 -14.50
CA SER A 787 -10.40 14.65 -13.44
C SER A 787 -10.97 13.55 -12.54
N TYR A 788 -11.25 12.37 -13.10
CA TYR A 788 -11.68 11.21 -12.32
C TYR A 788 -10.57 10.72 -11.38
N TYR A 789 -9.36 10.52 -11.87
CA TYR A 789 -8.25 9.99 -11.08
C TYR A 789 -7.49 11.06 -10.27
N ALA A 790 -7.91 12.32 -10.33
CA ALA A 790 -7.30 13.41 -9.57
C ALA A 790 -7.36 13.12 -8.05
N PRO A 791 -6.23 13.06 -7.35
CA PRO A 791 -6.23 12.92 -5.91
C PRO A 791 -6.76 14.18 -5.23
N THR A 792 -7.23 14.01 -4.00
CA THR A 792 -7.63 15.15 -3.18
C THR A 792 -6.42 16.03 -2.89
N GLY A 793 -6.53 17.32 -3.19
CA GLY A 793 -5.41 18.26 -3.08
C GLY A 793 -4.47 18.30 -4.28
N ALA A 794 -4.78 17.63 -5.39
CA ALA A 794 -4.01 17.64 -6.64
C ALA A 794 -3.52 19.05 -7.02
N GLN A 795 -2.22 19.28 -6.94
CA GLN A 795 -1.63 20.60 -7.24
C GLN A 795 -1.18 20.69 -8.68
N LEU A 796 -0.64 19.61 -9.26
CA LEU A 796 -0.17 19.63 -10.64
C LEU A 796 -1.33 19.86 -11.61
N LEU A 797 -2.44 19.15 -11.42
CA LEU A 797 -3.65 19.30 -12.24
C LEU A 797 -4.37 20.64 -12.03
N LEU A 798 -4.17 21.32 -10.89
CA LEU A 798 -4.76 22.65 -10.65
C LEU A 798 -3.85 23.79 -11.12
N ALA A 799 -2.52 23.62 -11.03
CA ALA A 799 -1.54 24.66 -11.32
C ALA A 799 -1.08 24.68 -12.79
N ASN A 800 -1.06 23.54 -13.49
CA ASN A 800 -0.67 23.46 -14.90
C ASN A 800 -1.90 23.30 -15.79
N PRO A 801 -2.38 24.36 -16.49
CA PRO A 801 -3.64 24.32 -17.25
C PRO A 801 -3.55 23.52 -18.55
N THR A 802 -2.36 23.03 -18.90
CA THR A 802 -2.08 22.32 -20.16
C THR A 802 -1.65 20.87 -19.95
N PHE A 803 -1.70 20.36 -18.72
CA PHE A 803 -1.16 19.04 -18.38
C PHE A 803 -1.90 17.90 -19.10
N VAL A 804 -3.24 17.96 -19.16
CA VAL A 804 -4.06 16.99 -19.91
C VAL A 804 -3.72 17.00 -21.40
N ARG A 805 -3.71 18.19 -22.01
CA ARG A 805 -3.42 18.35 -23.44
C ARG A 805 -2.00 17.95 -23.80
N GLY A 806 -1.09 18.12 -22.84
CA GLY A 806 0.33 17.78 -22.93
C GLY A 806 0.64 16.29 -22.86
N HIS A 807 -0.36 15.42 -22.67
CA HIS A 807 -0.16 13.96 -22.72
C HIS A 807 0.42 13.55 -24.07
N ASP A 808 1.56 12.85 -24.06
CA ASP A 808 2.27 12.40 -25.25
C ASP A 808 2.00 10.92 -25.54
N PHE A 809 1.05 10.66 -26.44
CA PHE A 809 0.69 9.29 -26.85
C PHE A 809 1.72 8.65 -27.78
N ILE A 810 2.65 9.41 -28.38
CA ILE A 810 3.54 8.87 -29.41
C ILE A 810 4.90 8.51 -28.82
N GLY A 811 5.43 9.38 -27.96
CA GLY A 811 6.77 9.23 -27.40
C GLY A 811 7.87 9.72 -28.34
N SER A 812 9.11 9.26 -28.09
CA SER A 812 10.29 9.71 -28.83
C SER A 812 10.53 8.89 -30.09
N GLU A 813 11.15 9.51 -31.10
CA GLU A 813 11.46 8.84 -32.36
C GLU A 813 12.37 7.61 -32.12
N GLY A 814 11.94 6.43 -32.56
CA GLY A 814 12.64 5.15 -32.33
C GLY A 814 12.26 4.43 -31.04
N SER A 815 11.46 5.04 -30.17
CA SER A 815 10.92 4.42 -28.96
C SER A 815 9.41 4.72 -28.82
N PRO A 816 8.57 4.08 -29.67
CA PRO A 816 7.12 4.28 -29.67
C PRO A 816 6.48 3.93 -28.32
N ALA A 817 5.65 4.82 -27.78
CA ALA A 817 5.06 4.69 -26.45
C ALA A 817 3.54 4.36 -26.46
N GLU A 818 2.89 4.30 -27.62
CA GLU A 818 1.42 4.35 -27.78
C GLU A 818 0.64 3.33 -26.94
N TRP A 819 1.23 2.15 -26.76
CA TRP A 819 0.61 1.00 -26.10
C TRP A 819 1.41 0.51 -24.89
N HIS A 820 2.42 1.28 -24.45
CA HIS A 820 3.19 1.03 -23.23
C HIS A 820 2.49 1.65 -22.02
N GLU A 821 2.95 1.30 -20.81
CA GLU A 821 2.48 1.92 -19.58
C GLU A 821 2.66 3.44 -19.63
N THR A 822 1.74 4.16 -19.01
CA THR A 822 1.85 5.60 -18.77
C THR A 822 3.00 5.86 -17.81
N GLU A 823 3.95 6.71 -18.22
CA GLU A 823 5.10 7.12 -17.42
C GLU A 823 5.17 8.65 -17.32
N ILE A 824 5.76 9.14 -16.23
CA ILE A 824 6.09 10.56 -16.08
C ILE A 824 7.37 10.84 -16.84
N SER A 825 7.33 11.83 -17.73
CA SER A 825 8.49 12.30 -18.49
C SER A 825 8.75 13.78 -18.25
N GLY A 826 10.04 14.13 -18.20
CA GLY A 826 10.48 15.53 -18.08
C GLY A 826 10.24 16.15 -16.69
N SER A 827 10.16 15.35 -15.62
CA SER A 827 10.11 15.84 -14.24
C SER A 827 11.39 16.58 -13.85
N GLY A 828 11.28 17.63 -13.02
CA GLY A 828 12.42 18.42 -12.54
C GLY A 828 12.94 19.49 -13.51
N TRP A 829 12.33 19.58 -14.69
CA TRP A 829 12.69 20.57 -15.71
C TRP A 829 11.72 21.75 -15.71
N PRO A 830 12.19 23.02 -15.61
CA PRO A 830 11.29 24.19 -15.58
C PRO A 830 10.40 24.30 -16.83
N GLU A 831 10.87 23.86 -18.00
CA GLU A 831 10.15 23.97 -19.28
C GLU A 831 9.00 22.99 -19.48
N SER A 832 8.89 21.97 -18.62
CA SER A 832 7.80 20.99 -18.66
C SER A 832 6.63 21.38 -17.75
N GLY A 833 6.74 22.45 -16.96
CA GLY A 833 5.66 22.87 -16.06
C GLY A 833 5.30 21.82 -15.00
N GLY A 834 6.29 21.05 -14.54
CA GLY A 834 6.12 19.96 -13.57
C GLY A 834 6.18 18.55 -14.18
N GLY A 835 6.33 18.42 -15.49
CA GLY A 835 6.42 17.15 -16.22
C GLY A 835 5.27 16.98 -17.22
N ARG A 836 5.24 15.85 -17.92
CA ARG A 836 4.10 15.40 -18.72
C ARG A 836 3.95 13.89 -18.60
N LEU A 837 2.76 13.37 -18.90
CA LEU A 837 2.57 11.93 -19.03
C LEU A 837 2.83 11.49 -20.47
N MET A 838 3.46 10.33 -20.64
CA MET A 838 3.74 9.70 -21.92
C MET A 838 3.25 8.25 -21.91
N GLY A 839 2.73 7.78 -23.03
CA GLY A 839 2.34 6.37 -23.20
C GLY A 839 0.84 6.19 -23.40
N SER A 840 0.33 5.01 -23.07
CA SER A 840 -1.12 4.75 -23.09
C SER A 840 -1.83 5.32 -21.86
N LEU A 841 -3.14 5.10 -21.71
CA LEU A 841 -3.92 5.49 -20.52
C LEU A 841 -4.13 4.35 -19.51
N VAL A 842 -3.64 3.15 -19.79
CA VAL A 842 -3.96 1.95 -18.98
C VAL A 842 -3.35 1.97 -17.58
N SER A 843 -2.30 2.76 -17.34
CA SER A 843 -1.73 3.01 -16.01
C SER A 843 -1.84 4.46 -15.55
N LEU A 844 -2.75 5.22 -16.17
CA LEU A 844 -3.03 6.61 -15.82
C LEU A 844 -3.26 6.85 -14.32
N PRO A 845 -4.02 6.01 -13.58
CA PRO A 845 -4.26 6.24 -12.16
C PRO A 845 -2.96 6.31 -11.36
N TYR A 846 -2.02 5.40 -11.65
CA TYR A 846 -0.73 5.35 -10.96
C TYR A 846 0.17 6.50 -11.39
N ALA A 847 0.24 6.81 -12.68
CA ALA A 847 1.07 7.91 -13.18
C ALA A 847 0.62 9.29 -12.64
N ILE A 848 -0.69 9.52 -12.50
CA ILE A 848 -1.20 10.75 -11.84
C ILE A 848 -0.80 10.76 -10.36
N ALA A 849 -0.96 9.64 -9.66
CA ALA A 849 -0.61 9.55 -8.25
C ALA A 849 0.90 9.75 -8.01
N GLU A 850 1.74 9.20 -8.89
CA GLU A 850 3.19 9.39 -8.86
C GLU A 850 3.59 10.84 -9.16
N ALA A 851 2.84 11.54 -10.02
CA ALA A 851 3.12 12.95 -10.32
C ALA A 851 2.70 13.87 -9.17
N GLU A 852 1.55 13.58 -8.55
CA GLU A 852 0.97 14.39 -7.48
C GLU A 852 1.62 14.15 -6.11
N GLN A 853 2.25 12.99 -5.87
CA GLN A 853 2.86 12.69 -4.57
C GLN A 853 3.87 13.74 -4.12
N ASN A 854 4.61 14.34 -5.06
CA ASN A 854 5.66 15.33 -4.77
C ASN A 854 5.10 16.66 -4.24
N PHE A 855 3.79 16.87 -4.32
CA PHE A 855 3.10 18.04 -3.80
C PHE A 855 2.47 17.80 -2.42
N LEU A 856 2.51 16.57 -1.92
CA LEU A 856 2.11 16.25 -0.56
C LEU A 856 3.27 16.61 0.39
N THR A 857 3.03 17.56 1.29
CA THR A 857 4.05 18.02 2.24
C THR A 857 3.97 17.18 3.52
N PRO A 858 4.99 16.36 3.85
CA PRO A 858 5.01 15.62 5.10
C PRO A 858 4.99 16.57 6.30
N LYS A 859 4.26 16.22 7.35
CA LYS A 859 4.24 17.01 8.60
C LYS A 859 5.56 16.94 9.38
N ARG A 860 6.43 15.98 9.07
CA ARG A 860 7.73 15.78 9.74
C ARG A 860 8.87 15.98 8.74
N GLU A 861 9.84 16.84 9.07
CA GLU A 861 10.92 17.32 8.18
C GLU A 861 11.87 16.25 7.62
N GLN A 862 11.93 15.05 8.23
CA GLN A 862 12.85 13.97 7.85
C GLN A 862 12.13 12.71 7.31
N ALA A 863 10.85 12.80 6.94
CA ALA A 863 10.10 11.66 6.43
C ALA A 863 10.62 11.22 5.04
N LEU A 864 10.91 9.93 4.86
CA LEU A 864 11.09 9.37 3.53
C LEU A 864 9.72 9.31 2.84
N ILE A 865 9.53 10.04 1.74
CA ILE A 865 8.37 9.83 0.87
C ILE A 865 8.61 8.53 0.10
N TRP A 866 7.74 7.54 0.29
CA TRP A 866 7.87 6.25 -0.38
C TRP A 866 7.35 6.36 -1.81
N ALA A 867 8.30 6.52 -2.75
CA ALA A 867 8.03 6.81 -4.15
C ALA A 867 7.03 5.86 -4.83
N ASP A 868 6.92 4.58 -4.39
CA ASP A 868 5.92 3.65 -4.93
C ASP A 868 4.73 3.38 -4.00
N LEU A 869 4.93 3.43 -2.68
CA LEU A 869 3.81 3.23 -1.74
C LEU A 869 2.84 4.41 -1.77
N VAL A 870 3.33 5.65 -1.71
CA VAL A 870 2.44 6.81 -1.66
C VAL A 870 1.53 6.85 -2.89
N PRO A 871 2.04 6.65 -4.12
CA PRO A 871 1.16 6.55 -5.28
C PRO A 871 0.19 5.37 -5.18
N GLN A 872 0.60 4.21 -4.68
CA GLN A 872 -0.32 3.10 -4.45
C GLN A 872 -1.43 3.45 -3.43
N LEU A 873 -1.10 4.12 -2.32
CA LEU A 873 -2.09 4.56 -1.34
C LEU A 873 -3.08 5.57 -1.93
N ILE A 874 -2.62 6.46 -2.81
CA ILE A 874 -3.49 7.38 -3.56
C ILE A 874 -4.40 6.59 -4.51
N VAL A 875 -3.84 5.69 -5.31
CA VAL A 875 -4.58 4.84 -6.26
C VAL A 875 -5.64 4.00 -5.54
N ASN A 876 -5.34 3.51 -4.32
CA ASN A 876 -6.27 2.72 -3.51
C ASN A 876 -7.59 3.45 -3.21
N VAL A 877 -7.61 4.79 -3.19
CA VAL A 877 -8.82 5.59 -2.91
C VAL A 877 -9.34 6.34 -4.14
N THR A 878 -8.56 6.51 -5.20
CA THR A 878 -9.04 7.14 -6.45
C THR A 878 -9.65 6.15 -7.42
N VAL A 879 -9.19 4.89 -7.42
CA VAL A 879 -9.78 3.79 -8.21
C VAL A 879 -11.03 3.24 -7.53
N ASN A 880 -10.95 3.00 -6.21
CA ASN A 880 -12.09 2.59 -5.40
C ASN A 880 -13.01 3.78 -5.15
N ARG A 881 -14.29 3.64 -5.49
CA ARG A 881 -15.32 4.62 -5.12
C ARG A 881 -16.21 4.03 -4.03
N TRP A 882 -16.64 4.90 -3.15
CA TRP A 882 -17.34 4.54 -1.92
C TRP A 882 -18.85 4.72 -2.01
N ARG A 883 -19.37 5.42 -3.04
CA ARG A 883 -20.81 5.62 -3.25
C ARG A 883 -21.65 4.35 -3.35
N SER A 884 -21.05 3.22 -3.72
CA SER A 884 -21.74 1.93 -3.85
C SER A 884 -21.67 1.10 -2.57
N VAL A 885 -20.97 1.58 -1.54
CA VAL A 885 -20.88 0.91 -0.24
C VAL A 885 -22.21 1.04 0.49
N THR A 886 -22.76 -0.07 0.95
CA THR A 886 -24.00 -0.09 1.74
C THR A 886 -23.73 0.01 3.23
N PRO A 887 -24.70 0.46 4.05
CA PRO A 887 -24.57 0.43 5.51
C PRO A 887 -24.30 -0.98 6.05
N GLU A 888 -24.86 -2.02 5.44
CA GLU A 888 -24.65 -3.42 5.82
C GLU A 888 -23.22 -3.87 5.54
N GLN A 889 -22.63 -3.45 4.41
CA GLN A 889 -21.23 -3.72 4.09
C GLN A 889 -20.28 -3.05 5.07
N LEU A 890 -20.60 -1.80 5.46
CA LEU A 890 -19.85 -1.06 6.47
C LEU A 890 -19.87 -1.84 7.80
N ARG A 891 -21.10 -2.19 8.26
CA ARG A 891 -21.33 -3.00 9.47
C ARG A 891 -20.57 -4.32 9.46
N TRP A 892 -20.64 -5.02 8.34
CA TRP A 892 -19.96 -6.29 8.15
C TRP A 892 -18.46 -6.17 8.38
N VAL A 893 -17.82 -5.15 7.79
CA VAL A 893 -16.37 -4.95 7.91
C VAL A 893 -15.95 -4.60 9.34
N ALA A 894 -16.61 -3.65 10.01
CA ALA A 894 -16.20 -3.29 11.37
C ALA A 894 -16.45 -4.43 12.35
N LEU A 895 -17.55 -5.19 12.20
CA LEU A 895 -17.80 -6.40 13.00
C LEU A 895 -16.67 -7.41 12.88
N HIS A 896 -16.17 -7.68 11.68
CA HIS A 896 -15.06 -8.62 11.49
C HIS A 896 -13.76 -8.09 12.13
N ILE A 897 -13.51 -6.78 12.06
CA ILE A 897 -12.34 -6.18 12.72
C ILE A 897 -12.48 -6.26 14.26
N GLN A 898 -13.66 -5.95 14.80
CA GLN A 898 -13.98 -6.06 16.24
C GLN A 898 -13.82 -7.51 16.72
N ARG A 899 -14.39 -8.46 15.97
CA ARG A 899 -14.24 -9.89 16.21
C ARG A 899 -12.78 -10.34 16.19
N GLY A 900 -11.98 -9.83 15.24
CA GLY A 900 -10.53 -10.08 15.20
C GLY A 900 -9.83 -9.64 16.49
N ARG A 901 -10.20 -8.47 17.04
CA ARG A 901 -9.68 -7.98 18.33
C ARG A 901 -10.16 -8.85 19.49
N ALA A 902 -11.43 -9.25 19.50
CA ALA A 902 -12.00 -10.13 20.52
C ALA A 902 -11.33 -11.51 20.53
N LEU A 903 -11.00 -12.07 19.36
CA LEU A 903 -10.25 -13.33 19.24
C LEU A 903 -8.82 -13.20 19.80
N LEU A 904 -8.14 -12.07 19.61
CA LEU A 904 -6.84 -11.82 20.23
C LEU A 904 -6.92 -11.68 21.75
N ALA A 905 -7.95 -10.98 22.25
CA ALA A 905 -8.20 -10.87 23.69
C ALA A 905 -8.53 -12.25 24.30
N ALA A 906 -9.38 -13.04 23.64
CA ALA A 906 -9.68 -14.41 24.04
C ALA A 906 -8.43 -15.30 24.01
N ALA A 907 -7.56 -15.19 23.00
CA ALA A 907 -6.29 -15.91 22.94
C ALA A 907 -5.37 -15.59 24.13
N ALA A 908 -5.41 -14.38 24.68
CA ALA A 908 -4.63 -14.03 25.86
C ALA A 908 -5.17 -14.64 27.17
N LEU A 909 -6.49 -14.89 27.22
CA LEU A 909 -7.20 -15.32 28.43
C LEU A 909 -7.59 -16.81 28.42
N ASP A 910 -7.58 -17.47 27.26
CA ASP A 910 -7.91 -18.87 27.07
C ASP A 910 -6.77 -19.62 26.34
N PRO A 911 -6.03 -20.50 27.05
CA PRO A 911 -4.95 -21.30 26.47
C PRO A 911 -5.37 -22.24 25.33
N SER A 912 -6.66 -22.57 25.20
CA SER A 912 -7.18 -23.39 24.10
C SER A 912 -7.43 -22.59 22.82
N VAL A 913 -7.64 -21.27 22.94
CA VAL A 913 -7.87 -20.34 21.83
C VAL A 913 -6.56 -19.78 21.28
N GLU A 914 -5.52 -19.67 22.12
CA GLU A 914 -4.22 -19.12 21.71
C GLU A 914 -3.61 -19.83 20.47
N PRO A 915 -3.46 -21.17 20.44
CA PRO A 915 -2.81 -21.82 19.31
C PRO A 915 -3.49 -21.62 17.95
N PRO A 916 -4.82 -21.81 17.79
CA PRO A 916 -5.46 -21.60 16.48
C PRO A 916 -5.43 -20.14 16.04
N VAL A 917 -5.60 -19.16 16.96
CA VAL A 917 -5.53 -17.73 16.62
C VAL A 917 -4.13 -17.32 16.17
N LEU A 918 -3.08 -17.73 16.90
CA LEU A 918 -1.69 -17.46 16.50
C LEU A 918 -1.29 -18.18 15.21
N ASN A 919 -1.88 -19.35 14.92
CA ASN A 919 -1.68 -20.04 13.66
C ASN A 919 -2.31 -19.28 12.48
N SER A 920 -3.51 -18.74 12.65
CA SER A 920 -4.16 -17.88 11.64
C SER A 920 -3.36 -16.60 11.38
N TYR A 921 -2.95 -15.88 12.44
CA TYR A 921 -2.07 -14.70 12.33
C TYR A 921 -0.73 -15.03 11.66
N GLY A 922 -0.20 -16.25 11.90
CA GLY A 922 1.04 -16.74 11.29
C GLY A 922 1.01 -16.77 9.76
N ARG A 923 -0.14 -16.76 9.11
CA ARG A 923 -0.27 -16.64 7.65
C ARG A 923 0.23 -15.28 7.15
N PHE A 924 0.05 -14.23 7.95
CA PHE A 924 0.36 -12.84 7.60
C PHE A 924 1.64 -12.31 8.25
N ALA A 925 2.26 -13.06 9.16
CA ALA A 925 3.39 -12.62 9.96
C ALA A 925 4.57 -13.59 9.90
N THR A 926 5.78 -13.09 10.19
CA THR A 926 6.97 -13.95 10.38
C THR A 926 6.90 -14.68 11.73
N PRO A 927 7.57 -15.83 11.89
CA PRO A 927 7.72 -16.51 13.18
C PRO A 927 8.07 -15.59 14.35
N ALA A 928 9.01 -14.66 14.17
CA ALA A 928 9.39 -13.68 15.19
C ALA A 928 8.24 -12.74 15.57
N ARG A 929 7.43 -12.29 14.61
CA ARG A 929 6.25 -11.44 14.87
C ARG A 929 5.12 -12.21 15.56
N VAL A 930 4.97 -13.50 15.26
CA VAL A 930 4.01 -14.37 15.98
C VAL A 930 4.44 -14.55 17.44
N GLU A 931 5.74 -14.80 17.70
CA GLU A 931 6.27 -14.87 19.07
C GLU A 931 6.12 -13.54 19.82
N TRP A 932 6.42 -12.43 19.15
CA TRP A 932 6.24 -11.09 19.72
C TRP A 932 4.78 -10.84 20.12
N LEU A 933 3.81 -11.19 19.26
CA LEU A 933 2.39 -11.05 19.57
C LEU A 933 2.01 -11.89 20.79
N ALA A 934 2.39 -13.17 20.80
CA ALA A 934 2.15 -14.07 21.93
C ALA A 934 2.69 -13.47 23.24
N GLN A 935 3.91 -12.90 23.19
CA GLN A 935 4.51 -12.23 24.34
C GLN A 935 3.68 -11.02 24.80
N GLN A 936 3.25 -10.13 23.89
CA GLN A 936 2.45 -8.97 24.28
C GLN A 936 1.11 -9.37 24.92
N LEU A 937 0.47 -10.43 24.39
CA LEU A 937 -0.76 -10.98 24.94
C LEU A 937 -0.54 -11.56 26.35
N HIS A 938 0.54 -12.34 26.57
CA HIS A 938 0.88 -12.89 27.88
C HIS A 938 1.27 -11.82 28.92
N THR A 939 1.84 -10.69 28.49
CA THR A 939 2.18 -9.59 29.40
C THR A 939 1.02 -8.63 29.68
N GLY A 940 -0.11 -8.78 29.00
CA GLY A 940 -1.27 -7.89 29.12
C GLY A 940 -1.12 -6.55 28.38
N ASN A 941 -0.17 -6.45 27.44
CA ASN A 941 0.05 -5.23 26.65
C ASN A 941 -0.84 -5.21 25.40
N PHE A 942 -2.16 -5.36 25.58
CA PHE A 942 -3.08 -5.52 24.47
C PHE A 942 -3.10 -4.30 23.53
N ALA A 943 -3.10 -3.08 24.06
CA ALA A 943 -3.07 -1.86 23.25
C ALA A 943 -1.88 -1.82 22.28
N THR A 944 -0.68 -2.18 22.77
CA THR A 944 0.53 -2.28 21.94
C THR A 944 0.38 -3.36 20.88
N ALA A 945 -0.15 -4.54 21.24
CA ALA A 945 -0.39 -5.63 20.30
C ALA A 945 -1.36 -5.24 19.18
N ALA A 946 -2.53 -4.71 19.55
CA ALA A 946 -3.57 -4.29 18.62
C ALA A 946 -3.08 -3.17 17.69
N SER A 947 -2.34 -2.19 18.20
CA SER A 947 -1.79 -1.09 17.40
C SER A 947 -0.70 -1.50 16.39
N ALA A 948 -0.20 -2.74 16.47
CA ALA A 948 0.88 -3.22 15.62
C ALA A 948 0.42 -4.28 14.61
N ILE A 949 -0.89 -4.53 14.51
CA ILE A 949 -1.52 -5.45 13.56
C ILE A 949 -2.39 -4.63 12.62
N PRO A 950 -2.22 -4.73 11.30
CA PRO A 950 -3.12 -4.07 10.35
C PRO A 950 -4.56 -4.60 10.48
N ASP A 951 -5.55 -3.71 10.38
CA ASP A 951 -6.97 -4.10 10.47
C ASP A 951 -7.39 -5.09 9.37
N SER A 952 -6.73 -5.07 8.20
CA SER A 952 -6.94 -6.10 7.16
C SER A 952 -6.56 -7.51 7.63
N VAL A 953 -5.59 -7.63 8.54
CA VAL A 953 -5.20 -8.91 9.14
C VAL A 953 -6.20 -9.31 10.23
N LEU A 954 -6.73 -8.36 11.01
CA LEU A 954 -7.81 -8.65 11.97
C LEU A 954 -9.07 -9.13 11.27
N TYR A 955 -9.45 -8.48 10.17
CA TYR A 955 -10.54 -8.92 9.29
C TYR A 955 -10.29 -10.35 8.79
N ALA A 956 -9.10 -10.64 8.26
CA ALA A 956 -8.77 -11.97 7.74
C ALA A 956 -8.72 -13.07 8.81
N ILE A 957 -8.33 -12.74 10.04
CA ILE A 957 -8.41 -13.66 11.20
C ILE A 957 -9.87 -13.96 11.54
N ALA A 958 -10.74 -12.96 11.57
CA ALA A 958 -12.15 -13.15 11.86
C ALA A 958 -12.88 -13.94 10.76
N ASP A 959 -12.48 -13.77 9.49
CA ASP A 959 -13.01 -14.50 8.34
C ASP A 959 -12.40 -15.92 8.18
N ASP A 960 -11.40 -16.28 9.01
CA ASP A 960 -10.78 -17.61 8.94
C ASP A 960 -11.80 -18.71 9.29
N PRO A 961 -12.12 -19.63 8.35
CA PRO A 961 -13.08 -20.69 8.61
C PRO A 961 -12.69 -21.60 9.78
N ALA A 962 -11.40 -21.71 10.10
CA ALA A 962 -10.92 -22.50 11.23
C ALA A 962 -11.24 -21.85 12.59
N LEU A 963 -11.54 -20.55 12.61
CA LEU A 963 -11.85 -19.78 13.81
C LEU A 963 -13.34 -19.46 13.98
N LYS A 964 -14.18 -19.82 13.00
CA LYS A 964 -15.63 -19.54 13.01
C LYS A 964 -16.32 -19.88 14.33
N ASP A 965 -16.09 -21.09 14.84
CA ASP A 965 -16.75 -21.60 16.05
C ASP A 965 -15.88 -21.45 17.32
N VAL A 966 -14.71 -20.81 17.21
CA VAL A 966 -13.76 -20.65 18.32
C VAL A 966 -14.16 -19.45 19.17
N SER A 967 -14.32 -19.62 20.49
CA SER A 967 -14.66 -18.53 21.42
C SER A 967 -15.86 -17.66 20.96
N PRO A 968 -17.09 -18.19 20.89
CA PRO A 968 -18.26 -17.39 20.50
C PRO A 968 -18.45 -16.15 21.37
N ASP A 969 -18.74 -15.03 20.73
CA ASP A 969 -18.97 -13.69 21.32
C ASP A 969 -20.13 -12.96 20.61
N ILE A 970 -20.40 -11.71 21.02
CA ILE A 970 -21.48 -10.90 20.47
C ILE A 970 -21.29 -10.67 18.97
N ASP A 971 -20.08 -10.28 18.56
CA ASP A 971 -19.75 -10.01 17.16
C ASP A 971 -19.99 -11.23 16.27
N SER A 972 -19.58 -12.43 16.71
CA SER A 972 -19.76 -13.68 15.96
C SER A 972 -21.23 -14.07 15.78
N LEU A 973 -22.11 -13.71 16.74
CA LEU A 973 -23.54 -13.95 16.65
C LEU A 973 -24.19 -13.02 15.62
N GLU A 974 -23.79 -11.75 15.59
CA GLU A 974 -24.29 -10.78 14.60
C GLU A 974 -23.78 -11.10 13.20
N ILE A 975 -22.49 -11.43 13.04
CA ILE A 975 -21.93 -11.92 11.77
C ILE A 975 -22.74 -13.12 11.26
N SER A 976 -23.06 -14.08 12.14
CA SER A 976 -23.87 -15.25 11.77
C SER A 976 -25.30 -14.87 11.36
N ALA A 977 -25.91 -13.88 12.03
CA ALA A 977 -27.24 -13.38 11.69
C ALA A 977 -27.27 -12.66 10.34
N MET A 978 -26.29 -11.79 10.07
CA MET A 978 -26.14 -11.10 8.78
C MET A 978 -25.85 -12.09 7.65
N ALA A 979 -24.98 -13.08 7.87
CA ALA A 979 -24.68 -14.11 6.90
C ALA A 979 -25.92 -14.94 6.53
N ALA A 980 -26.81 -15.21 7.50
CA ALA A 980 -28.04 -15.96 7.27
C ALA A 980 -29.04 -15.23 6.35
N ALA A 981 -28.94 -13.90 6.20
CA ALA A 981 -29.76 -13.14 5.26
C ALA A 981 -29.38 -13.40 3.78
N ASN A 982 -28.20 -13.98 3.52
CA ASN A 982 -27.69 -14.26 2.17
C ASN A 982 -27.74 -13.05 1.22
N ALA A 983 -27.42 -11.87 1.76
CA ALA A 983 -27.39 -10.64 0.98
C ALA A 983 -26.25 -10.70 -0.07
N PRO A 984 -26.51 -10.36 -1.35
CA PRO A 984 -25.51 -10.45 -2.41
C PRO A 984 -24.33 -9.48 -2.19
N ASP A 985 -24.53 -8.41 -1.42
CA ASP A 985 -23.51 -7.40 -1.15
C ASP A 985 -22.52 -7.82 -0.04
N LEU A 986 -22.80 -8.92 0.67
CA LEU A 986 -21.99 -9.44 1.77
C LEU A 986 -21.16 -10.68 1.38
N THR A 987 -21.09 -11.04 0.09
CA THR A 987 -20.20 -12.13 -0.33
C THR A 987 -18.73 -11.69 -0.25
N PRO A 988 -17.77 -12.63 -0.11
CA PRO A 988 -16.35 -12.29 -0.13
C PRO A 988 -15.94 -11.47 -1.36
N GLU A 989 -16.51 -11.76 -2.53
CA GLU A 989 -16.23 -11.01 -3.77
C GLU A 989 -16.79 -9.59 -3.72
N ALA A 990 -17.97 -9.39 -3.14
CA ALA A 990 -18.58 -8.07 -3.00
C ALA A 990 -17.79 -7.20 -2.01
N ILE A 991 -17.41 -7.74 -0.85
CA ILE A 991 -16.57 -7.05 0.14
C ILE A 991 -15.18 -6.77 -0.44
N SER A 992 -14.57 -7.73 -1.13
CA SER A 992 -13.29 -7.58 -1.81
C SER A 992 -13.34 -6.49 -2.89
N ARG A 993 -14.45 -6.36 -3.62
CA ARG A 993 -14.63 -5.29 -4.62
C ARG A 993 -14.83 -3.92 -3.98
N ALA A 994 -15.55 -3.85 -2.85
CA ALA A 994 -15.85 -2.60 -2.16
C ALA A 994 -14.64 -2.04 -1.38
N PHE A 995 -13.90 -2.91 -0.69
CA PHE A 995 -12.84 -2.51 0.25
C PHE A 995 -11.46 -3.11 -0.07
N GLY A 996 -11.30 -3.87 -1.15
CA GLY A 996 -9.99 -4.29 -1.64
C GLY A 996 -9.22 -3.14 -2.28
N THR A 997 -8.05 -3.43 -2.84
CA THR A 997 -7.26 -2.43 -3.58
C THR A 997 -6.90 -2.95 -4.97
N PRO A 998 -6.71 -2.06 -5.96
CA PRO A 998 -6.14 -2.48 -7.25
C PRO A 998 -4.70 -2.94 -7.05
N LYS A 999 -4.31 -4.03 -7.71
CA LYS A 999 -2.96 -4.60 -7.60
C LYS A 999 -2.41 -4.95 -8.99
N PRO A 1000 -2.20 -3.95 -9.87
CA PRO A 1000 -1.87 -4.19 -11.26
C PRO A 1000 -0.53 -4.89 -11.47
N THR A 1001 0.46 -4.74 -10.57
CA THR A 1001 1.72 -5.49 -10.64
C THR A 1001 1.54 -6.96 -10.21
N LEU A 1002 0.72 -7.25 -9.20
CA LEU A 1002 0.49 -8.61 -8.70
C LEU A 1002 -0.60 -9.39 -9.45
N THR A 1003 -1.53 -8.71 -10.12
CA THR A 1003 -2.73 -9.32 -10.72
C THR A 1003 -3.05 -8.87 -12.14
N HIS A 1004 -2.23 -7.99 -12.73
CA HIS A 1004 -2.50 -7.36 -14.02
C HIS A 1004 -3.93 -6.80 -14.09
N SER A 1005 -4.45 -6.24 -13.00
CA SER A 1005 -5.80 -5.70 -12.97
C SER A 1005 -5.90 -4.47 -12.05
N TYR A 1006 -6.73 -3.52 -12.49
CA TYR A 1006 -7.21 -2.41 -11.64
C TYR A 1006 -8.54 -2.75 -10.94
N GLN A 1007 -9.04 -3.98 -11.07
CA GLN A 1007 -10.15 -4.45 -10.24
C GLN A 1007 -9.68 -4.50 -8.79
N PRO A 1008 -10.38 -3.83 -7.87
CA PRO A 1008 -10.07 -3.92 -6.45
C PRO A 1008 -10.23 -5.36 -5.95
N GLY A 1009 -9.23 -5.83 -5.21
CA GLY A 1009 -9.23 -7.18 -4.67
C GLY A 1009 -8.52 -7.30 -3.32
N LEU A 1010 -8.95 -8.28 -2.54
CA LEU A 1010 -8.23 -8.79 -1.37
C LEU A 1010 -7.52 -10.09 -1.75
N LEU A 1011 -6.19 -10.12 -1.63
CA LEU A 1011 -5.34 -11.28 -1.90
C LEU A 1011 -4.91 -12.02 -0.64
N TYR A 1012 -5.04 -11.40 0.53
CA TYR A 1012 -4.62 -11.95 1.82
C TYR A 1012 -3.16 -12.44 1.82
N LEU A 1013 -2.28 -11.68 1.17
CA LEU A 1013 -0.86 -12.01 1.09
C LEU A 1013 -0.12 -11.52 2.33
N ARG A 1014 0.88 -12.29 2.76
CA ARG A 1014 1.90 -11.74 3.66
C ARG A 1014 2.63 -10.60 2.95
N THR A 1015 2.80 -9.48 3.62
CA THR A 1015 3.54 -8.33 3.10
C THR A 1015 4.92 -8.76 2.58
N PHE A 1016 5.19 -8.39 1.33
CA PHE A 1016 6.44 -8.71 0.66
C PHE A 1016 7.56 -7.79 1.16
N PRO A 1017 8.80 -8.28 1.25
CA PRO A 1017 9.95 -7.40 1.46
C PRO A 1017 10.19 -6.50 0.22
N ALA A 1018 11.12 -5.55 0.30
CA ALA A 1018 11.60 -4.83 -0.88
C ALA A 1018 12.35 -5.78 -1.83
N LEU A 1019 12.03 -5.69 -3.12
CA LEU A 1019 12.47 -6.65 -4.14
C LEU A 1019 13.17 -5.96 -5.30
N MET A 1020 14.23 -6.59 -5.82
CA MET A 1020 15.00 -6.05 -6.95
C MET A 1020 14.10 -5.95 -8.20
N GLY A 1021 14.21 -4.83 -8.91
CA GLY A 1021 13.47 -4.56 -10.15
C GLY A 1021 12.07 -3.96 -9.96
N TYR A 1022 11.57 -3.88 -8.72
CA TYR A 1022 10.24 -3.35 -8.42
C TYR A 1022 10.23 -2.31 -7.28
N SER A 1023 11.41 -1.92 -6.75
CA SER A 1023 11.53 -0.97 -5.64
C SER A 1023 10.58 -1.35 -4.48
N SER A 1024 9.69 -0.45 -4.06
CA SER A 1024 8.66 -0.67 -3.05
C SER A 1024 7.28 -1.01 -3.63
N ARG A 1025 7.15 -1.16 -4.95
CA ARG A 1025 5.87 -1.40 -5.65
C ARG A 1025 5.16 -2.69 -5.20
N ILE A 1026 5.88 -3.82 -5.20
CA ILE A 1026 5.31 -5.11 -4.77
C ILE A 1026 4.99 -5.10 -3.28
N LEU A 1027 5.86 -4.48 -2.46
CA LEU A 1027 5.60 -4.25 -1.04
C LEU A 1027 4.29 -3.46 -0.87
N ALA A 1028 4.11 -2.37 -1.61
CA ALA A 1028 2.94 -1.52 -1.58
C ALA A 1028 1.66 -2.24 -2.01
N GLU A 1029 1.69 -3.06 -3.06
CA GLU A 1029 0.51 -3.85 -3.47
C GLU A 1029 0.21 -5.01 -2.53
N SER A 1030 1.22 -5.55 -1.83
CA SER A 1030 1.04 -6.56 -0.77
C SER A 1030 0.59 -5.98 0.57
N TRP A 1031 0.59 -4.65 0.72
CA TRP A 1031 -0.13 -3.98 1.79
C TRP A 1031 -1.62 -4.04 1.47
N GLU A 1032 -2.33 -4.90 2.20
CA GLU A 1032 -3.59 -5.46 1.76
C GLU A 1032 -4.66 -4.41 1.43
N SER A 1033 -5.07 -3.60 2.42
CA SER A 1033 -6.02 -2.51 2.21
C SER A 1033 -6.16 -1.58 3.44
N ASN A 1034 -6.00 -0.27 3.23
CA ASN A 1034 -6.42 0.76 4.20
C ASN A 1034 -7.95 0.98 4.21
N ASN A 1035 -8.65 0.52 3.17
CA ASN A 1035 -10.08 0.80 3.03
C ASN A 1035 -10.89 0.06 4.11
N LEU A 1036 -10.44 -1.11 4.55
CA LEU A 1036 -11.04 -1.81 5.70
C LEU A 1036 -10.92 -1.00 7.00
N TYR A 1037 -9.78 -0.34 7.20
CA TYR A 1037 -9.56 0.56 8.35
C TYR A 1037 -10.48 1.79 8.28
N TYR A 1038 -10.57 2.44 7.12
CA TYR A 1038 -11.44 3.60 6.94
C TYR A 1038 -12.94 3.24 7.06
N ALA A 1039 -13.33 2.04 6.63
CA ALA A 1039 -14.68 1.52 6.82
C ALA A 1039 -15.03 1.39 8.31
N ALA A 1040 -14.16 0.75 9.10
CA ALA A 1040 -14.35 0.64 10.54
C ALA A 1040 -14.38 2.01 11.23
N LEU A 1041 -13.50 2.93 10.84
CA LEU A 1041 -13.48 4.29 11.38
C LEU A 1041 -14.76 5.06 11.05
N ALA A 1042 -15.28 4.93 9.83
CA ALA A 1042 -16.53 5.58 9.42
C ALA A 1042 -17.73 5.04 10.22
N GLU A 1043 -17.80 3.74 10.48
CA GLU A 1043 -18.84 3.17 11.34
C GLU A 1043 -18.71 3.64 12.78
N GLU A 1044 -17.50 3.58 13.34
CA GLU A 1044 -17.20 4.01 14.70
C GLU A 1044 -17.63 5.47 14.92
N THR A 1045 -17.39 6.34 13.93
CA THR A 1045 -17.65 7.79 14.00
C THR A 1045 -18.99 8.21 13.41
N GLY A 1046 -19.81 7.29 12.91
CA GLY A 1046 -21.15 7.56 12.38
C GLY A 1046 -21.15 8.37 11.08
N ILE A 1047 -20.13 8.22 10.22
CA ILE A 1047 -20.08 8.87 8.92
C ILE A 1047 -21.01 8.13 7.93
N PRO A 1048 -22.04 8.79 7.37
CA PRO A 1048 -22.94 8.16 6.41
C PRO A 1048 -22.22 7.69 5.14
N THR A 1049 -22.72 6.60 4.53
CA THR A 1049 -22.08 6.00 3.34
C THR A 1049 -22.02 6.93 2.12
N ASP A 1050 -23.02 7.80 1.96
CA ASP A 1050 -23.08 8.81 0.89
C ASP A 1050 -22.07 9.96 1.06
N ARG A 1051 -21.33 9.98 2.18
CA ARG A 1051 -20.28 10.96 2.49
C ARG A 1051 -18.87 10.38 2.37
N LEU A 1052 -18.73 9.05 2.27
CA LEU A 1052 -17.42 8.38 2.27
C LEU A 1052 -16.52 8.81 1.11
N ASP A 1053 -17.06 9.06 -0.08
CA ASP A 1053 -16.30 9.53 -1.23
C ASP A 1053 -15.69 10.94 -1.04
N SER A 1054 -16.12 11.69 -0.02
CA SER A 1054 -15.47 12.95 0.37
C SER A 1054 -14.50 12.77 1.55
N TYR A 1055 -14.85 11.96 2.56
CA TYR A 1055 -14.03 11.82 3.77
C TYR A 1055 -12.82 10.90 3.59
N VAL A 1056 -12.99 9.75 2.94
CA VAL A 1056 -11.92 8.75 2.85
C VAL A 1056 -10.71 9.26 2.06
N PRO A 1057 -10.86 9.96 0.93
CA PRO A 1057 -9.71 10.56 0.24
C PRO A 1057 -8.95 11.58 1.10
N GLU A 1058 -9.64 12.38 1.92
CA GLU A 1058 -9.01 13.34 2.85
C GLU A 1058 -8.30 12.62 4.01
N TRP A 1059 -8.89 11.57 4.58
CA TRP A 1059 -8.23 10.72 5.58
C TRP A 1059 -6.98 10.06 5.00
N ASN A 1060 -7.05 9.60 3.76
CA ASN A 1060 -5.91 9.00 3.08
C ASN A 1060 -4.78 10.00 2.84
N ARG A 1061 -5.11 11.24 2.42
CA ARG A 1061 -4.15 12.33 2.33
C ARG A 1061 -3.52 12.63 3.69
N SER A 1062 -4.32 12.78 4.74
CA SER A 1062 -3.82 13.04 6.10
C SER A 1062 -2.89 11.94 6.58
N THR A 1063 -3.25 10.68 6.33
CA THR A 1063 -2.40 9.52 6.61
C THR A 1063 -1.09 9.62 5.83
N ILE A 1064 -1.08 9.96 4.55
CA ILE A 1064 0.18 10.11 3.80
C ILE A 1064 1.05 11.23 4.40
N GLU A 1065 0.47 12.39 4.70
CA GLU A 1065 1.20 13.55 5.27
C GLU A 1065 1.74 13.27 6.69
N ASN A 1066 1.10 12.38 7.45
CA ASN A 1066 1.52 11.95 8.78
C ASN A 1066 2.58 10.83 8.77
N ILE A 1067 2.89 10.21 7.61
CA ILE A 1067 3.89 9.13 7.53
C ILE A 1067 5.26 9.68 7.94
N PHE A 1068 5.88 8.97 8.88
CA PHE A 1068 7.25 9.21 9.26
C PHE A 1068 8.03 7.91 9.30
N ALA A 1069 8.46 7.50 8.11
CA ALA A 1069 9.29 6.33 7.91
C ALA A 1069 10.74 6.74 7.65
N THR A 1070 11.69 5.99 8.21
CA THR A 1070 13.13 6.19 7.97
C THR A 1070 13.71 5.22 6.94
N HIS A 1071 12.91 4.26 6.47
CA HIS A 1071 13.31 3.22 5.51
C HIS A 1071 12.10 2.70 4.72
N LEU A 1072 12.33 2.15 3.52
CA LEU A 1072 11.29 1.65 2.61
C LEU A 1072 10.47 0.45 3.15
N GLU A 1073 11.02 -0.30 4.09
CA GLU A 1073 10.35 -1.45 4.73
C GLU A 1073 9.77 -1.12 6.13
N ASP A 1074 9.76 0.15 6.55
CA ASP A 1074 9.19 0.60 7.83
C ASP A 1074 7.66 0.71 7.76
N TRP A 1075 6.99 -0.41 7.44
CA TRP A 1075 5.53 -0.47 7.40
C TRP A 1075 4.85 -0.15 8.74
N PRO A 1076 5.47 -0.36 9.94
CA PRO A 1076 4.87 0.10 11.19
C PRO A 1076 4.65 1.63 11.21
N ALA A 1077 5.46 2.42 10.50
CA ALA A 1077 5.22 3.86 10.37
C ALA A 1077 3.88 4.19 9.69
N LEU A 1078 3.43 3.35 8.75
CA LEU A 1078 2.13 3.50 8.10
C LEU A 1078 0.98 3.25 9.09
N LEU A 1079 1.09 2.23 9.95
CA LEU A 1079 0.09 2.00 11.02
C LEU A 1079 0.05 3.16 12.01
N ARG A 1080 1.21 3.65 12.46
CA ARG A 1080 1.27 4.84 13.34
C ARG A 1080 0.59 6.04 12.70
N SER A 1081 0.75 6.21 11.40
CA SER A 1081 0.11 7.27 10.64
C SER A 1081 -1.42 7.12 10.56
N LEU A 1082 -1.91 5.91 10.29
CA LEU A 1082 -3.35 5.60 10.28
C LEU A 1082 -4.01 5.87 11.64
N HIS A 1083 -3.34 5.50 12.73
CA HIS A 1083 -3.82 5.80 14.09
C HIS A 1083 -3.85 7.30 14.36
N ALA A 1084 -2.80 8.03 13.98
CA ALA A 1084 -2.78 9.50 14.13
C ALA A 1084 -3.93 10.18 13.37
N THR A 1085 -4.25 9.71 12.15
CA THR A 1085 -5.41 10.19 11.39
C THR A 1085 -6.71 9.86 12.11
N ALA A 1086 -6.91 8.62 12.56
CA ALA A 1086 -8.15 8.23 13.25
C ALA A 1086 -8.35 8.98 14.57
N ASP A 1087 -7.29 9.20 15.35
CA ASP A 1087 -7.36 9.96 16.59
C ASP A 1087 -7.77 11.42 16.32
N ALA A 1088 -7.27 12.02 15.24
CA ALA A 1088 -7.71 13.34 14.81
C ALA A 1088 -9.20 13.34 14.42
N VAL A 1089 -9.69 12.31 13.71
CA VAL A 1089 -11.12 12.20 13.35
C VAL A 1089 -12.00 12.05 14.60
N ARG A 1090 -11.61 11.19 15.54
CA ARG A 1090 -12.32 11.00 16.82
C ARG A 1090 -12.41 12.30 17.63
N GLN A 1091 -11.33 13.06 17.71
CA GLN A 1091 -11.30 14.34 18.44
C GLN A 1091 -12.23 15.39 17.81
N HIS A 1092 -12.27 15.51 16.48
CA HIS A 1092 -13.18 16.44 15.79
C HIS A 1092 -14.65 16.00 15.92
N GLY A 1093 -14.93 14.69 15.87
CA GLY A 1093 -16.27 14.17 16.11
C GLY A 1093 -16.79 14.45 17.53
N GLN A 1094 -15.90 14.39 18.53
CA GLN A 1094 -16.23 14.74 19.92
C GLN A 1094 -16.43 16.25 20.12
N ALA A 1095 -15.65 17.10 19.44
CA ALA A 1095 -15.83 18.56 19.51
C ALA A 1095 -17.20 19.04 18.97
N GLY A 1096 -17.77 18.33 17.97
CA GLY A 1096 -19.12 18.59 17.46
C GLY A 1096 -20.26 18.27 18.43
N THR A 1097 -19.98 17.63 19.57
CA THR A 1097 -20.96 17.35 20.64
C THR A 1097 -20.95 18.38 21.78
N SER A 1098 -20.07 19.38 21.72
CA SER A 1098 -20.11 20.53 22.64
C SER A 1098 -20.84 21.71 22.01
N PRO A 1099 -21.95 22.20 22.59
CA PRO A 1099 -22.57 23.42 22.11
C PRO A 1099 -21.72 24.64 22.52
N GLY A 1100 -20.93 25.18 21.58
CA GLY A 1100 -20.46 26.57 21.61
C GLY A 1100 -18.95 26.79 21.42
N SER A 1101 -18.65 27.80 20.59
CA SER A 1101 -17.37 28.49 20.29
C SER A 1101 -16.28 27.65 19.59
N GLU A 1102 -15.63 28.09 18.52
CA GLU A 1102 -15.44 29.43 17.93
C GLU A 1102 -14.97 29.31 16.47
N ASP A 1103 -15.27 30.34 15.68
CA ASP A 1103 -14.83 30.60 14.29
C ASP A 1103 -13.30 30.68 14.11
#